data_AF-A0A7J7IDC5-F1
#
_entry.id   AF-A0A7J7IDC5-F1
#
_cell.length_a   1.000
_cell.length_b   1.000
_cell.length_c   1.000
_cell.angle_alpha   90.00
_cell.angle_beta   90.00
_cell.angle_gamma   90.00
#
_symmetry.space_group_name_H-M   'P 1'
#
loop_
_entity.id
_entity.type
_entity.pdbx_description
1 polymer ?
#
loop_
_entity_poly.entity_id
_entity_poly.type
_entity_poly.pdbx_seq_one_letter_code
_entity_poly.pdbx_strand_id
1 'polypeptide(L)'
;MLDVAFLWNGVYEKALAKPIVRRERRNDCKPYWSTNRYRRRPQVFRVQLVDNSDQEQIPPVHSPFSGIATSESVHNKSKYAEVLLEKNEKLRRWTEENLERPRTEKARDDTAFDTDSVDDSLSERRRNANDPEDVGVSGKRSRRFSRPPRPWGFWTEENLVREVLEFVERRPKTKDGPEYMPTSNELRRANRSDLVQAIIRFGGYVKIAERCGLRTHRRESYFWRKDFGRLEKEIWDFIRERDGPEALPPEAFGKIGDDPAPSGKENSERTTREPQSRPRMPTYNELAAAKKYIVCYAINSYGGFHEVAKRMNLEISSDETPWRSRDALIAELKRLFGDLMEKQNRLPRQQDLVRLGRHDLDWAIHRWHGGYVRLAASMGYLRSRLPCKPRNFWSEEKNLENELRALLKATNLGWRMPRRDELEALDRHDLIYAIRKFGGFITVASKLGLSRESINGTRPRGYWSNFENLRNELEAFIQENGHPGIMPRFDQFRMYDREDLIRAIQRHGGPAEVARRMHYFWYGPSSFWRDFENVRKRLCAFLQKPGQPQGRMPTQQELILAGRLDLVYGVHLHGGVYEVAWRLGLDVVDPPRAPFYWNAFENVETEIFSFLNCAVTAAWIQNGVMPTSITVVRSGRRDLAASIRRHGGWDVITRRFNLRPACPKRSKGYWNSFRNVEAELLLYVEQREQVVAEFLRNHAAWLLSPADENEHAAGQAPDEGAGVPAPDRASKPFRSIVDAIRNGERVPAMPTADELRLDGRADLLFACERIHGGLAAVASRIGWRSLSERLSLDTLKNDRDALERELMTMWMPLYGAVDEMPREEDLLRTGRVDIHEAILHHGGYVAMARSMNLRHPEDPEWKDWYEKRFVKQRKSTKTTGTKTQITEKSESAE
;
A
#
# COMPACT_ATOMS: atom_id res chain seq x y z
N MET A 1 16.85 -2.50 82.80
CA MET A 1 17.93 -1.51 82.93
C MET A 1 17.89 -0.68 81.67
N LEU A 2 17.13 0.43 81.75
CA LEU A 2 17.65 1.80 81.87
C LEU A 2 18.15 2.30 80.50
N ASP A 3 17.87 3.50 80.00
CA ASP A 3 16.93 4.58 80.32
C ASP A 3 17.25 5.67 79.26
N VAL A 4 16.24 6.37 78.72
CA VAL A 4 15.98 7.84 78.90
C VAL A 4 17.07 8.74 78.28
N ALA A 5 16.77 9.68 77.36
CA ALA A 5 16.14 11.01 77.55
C ALA A 5 16.34 11.81 76.23
N PHE A 6 15.71 12.94 75.86
CA PHE A 6 14.57 13.76 76.28
C PHE A 6 14.46 14.98 75.30
N LEU A 7 13.37 15.77 75.43
CA LEU A 7 13.07 17.16 74.93
C LEU A 7 12.36 17.25 73.57
N TRP A 8 11.06 17.56 73.39
CA TRP A 8 10.01 18.34 74.10
C TRP A 8 9.94 19.85 73.78
N ASN A 9 8.86 20.24 73.07
CA ASN A 9 8.00 21.46 73.15
C ASN A 9 7.11 21.46 71.86
N GLY A 10 5.77 21.39 71.85
CA GLY A 10 4.75 22.20 72.55
C GLY A 10 4.45 23.47 71.70
N VAL A 11 3.25 23.96 71.34
CA VAL A 11 1.86 23.86 71.81
C VAL A 11 0.96 24.54 70.74
N TYR A 12 -0.24 24.02 70.40
CA TYR A 12 -1.54 24.73 70.50
C TYR A 12 -2.73 23.89 70.00
N GLU A 13 -3.79 23.94 70.81
CA GLU A 13 -5.02 23.15 70.83
C GLU A 13 -6.20 23.80 70.07
N LYS A 14 -7.14 22.93 69.69
CA LYS A 14 -8.62 23.03 69.85
C LYS A 14 -9.56 23.57 68.75
N ALA A 15 -10.56 22.69 68.54
CA ALA A 15 -12.01 22.93 68.37
C ALA A 15 -12.57 23.11 66.95
N LEU A 16 -13.32 22.10 66.48
CA LEU A 16 -14.80 22.16 66.40
C LEU A 16 -15.36 20.83 65.84
N ALA A 17 -16.16 20.16 66.67
CA ALA A 17 -17.03 19.04 66.28
C ALA A 17 -18.46 19.56 66.08
N LYS A 18 -19.13 19.15 65.01
CA LYS A 18 -20.60 19.02 64.93
C LYS A 18 -21.00 17.85 64.00
N PRO A 19 -21.98 17.01 64.40
CA PRO A 19 -22.48 15.92 63.59
C PRO A 19 -23.66 16.38 62.71
N ILE A 20 -23.80 15.85 61.50
CA ILE A 20 -25.02 16.02 60.70
C ILE A 20 -25.75 14.68 60.59
N VAL A 21 -26.98 14.75 61.09
CA VAL A 21 -28.02 13.74 61.16
C VAL A 21 -28.93 13.84 59.93
N ARG A 22 -29.47 12.68 59.50
CA ARG A 22 -30.66 12.45 58.63
C ARG A 22 -30.52 12.79 57.14
N ARG A 23 -30.93 11.87 56.26
CA ARG A 23 -32.35 11.52 56.00
C ARG A 23 -32.46 10.32 55.05
N GLU A 24 -32.97 9.21 55.57
CA GLU A 24 -33.59 8.16 54.75
C GLU A 24 -34.88 8.71 54.14
N ARG A 25 -35.10 8.47 52.85
CA ARG A 25 -36.43 8.48 52.25
C ARG A 25 -36.69 7.12 51.63
N ARG A 26 -37.53 6.36 52.33
CA ARG A 26 -38.43 5.37 51.75
C ARG A 26 -39.30 6.05 50.70
N ASN A 27 -39.58 5.34 49.60
CA ASN A 27 -40.87 5.41 48.93
C ASN A 27 -41.15 4.04 48.34
N ASP A 28 -42.07 3.34 49.00
CA ASP A 28 -42.84 2.22 48.50
C ASP A 28 -43.67 2.66 47.29
N CYS A 29 -43.81 1.77 46.30
CA CYS A 29 -45.02 1.59 45.48
C CYS A 29 -44.86 0.34 44.59
N LYS A 30 -45.63 -0.71 44.91
CA LYS A 30 -46.14 -1.77 44.03
C LYS A 30 -47.68 -1.77 44.25
N PRO A 31 -48.49 -2.55 43.51
CA PRO A 31 -48.59 -2.79 42.06
C PRO A 31 -50.05 -2.54 41.57
N TYR A 32 -50.33 -2.49 40.26
CA TYR A 32 -51.68 -2.85 39.75
C TYR A 32 -51.63 -3.39 38.31
N TRP A 33 -52.43 -4.43 38.09
CA TRP A 33 -52.69 -5.11 36.83
C TRP A 33 -53.68 -4.32 35.96
N SER A 34 -53.57 -4.38 34.63
CA SER A 34 -54.55 -5.07 33.76
C SER A 34 -54.34 -4.82 32.26
N THR A 35 -54.47 -5.93 31.55
CA THR A 35 -54.72 -6.18 30.13
C THR A 35 -55.40 -5.10 29.28
N ASN A 36 -54.91 -4.84 28.05
CA ASN A 36 -55.74 -5.10 26.87
C ASN A 36 -54.95 -5.27 25.55
N ARG A 37 -55.58 -6.06 24.68
CA ARG A 37 -55.14 -6.63 23.40
C ARG A 37 -54.92 -5.58 22.31
N TYR A 38 -54.01 -5.85 21.37
CA TYR A 38 -54.35 -5.92 19.93
C TYR A 38 -53.27 -6.72 19.17
N ARG A 39 -53.71 -7.86 18.61
CA ARG A 39 -52.97 -8.66 17.63
C ARG A 39 -52.91 -7.90 16.30
N ARG A 40 -51.74 -7.82 15.66
CA ARG A 40 -51.64 -7.75 14.20
C ARG A 40 -50.64 -8.80 13.71
N ARG A 41 -51.16 -9.76 12.95
CA ARG A 41 -50.40 -10.71 12.12
C ARG A 41 -49.88 -9.98 10.87
N PRO A 42 -48.71 -10.31 10.32
CA PRO A 42 -48.36 -9.93 8.97
C PRO A 42 -49.06 -10.85 7.95
N GLN A 43 -49.67 -10.24 6.93
CA GLN A 43 -50.23 -10.93 5.77
C GLN A 43 -49.10 -11.45 4.87
N VAL A 44 -49.20 -12.72 4.49
CA VAL A 44 -48.38 -13.37 3.45
C VAL A 44 -49.07 -13.08 2.12
N PHE A 45 -48.40 -12.34 1.23
CA PHE A 45 -48.83 -12.20 -0.17
C PHE A 45 -48.49 -13.48 -0.93
N ARG A 46 -49.54 -14.22 -1.32
CA ARG A 46 -49.50 -15.40 -2.17
C ARG A 46 -49.74 -14.92 -3.60
N VAL A 47 -48.70 -14.89 -4.43
CA VAL A 47 -48.83 -14.62 -5.87
C VAL A 47 -49.23 -15.92 -6.56
N GLN A 48 -50.39 -15.89 -7.22
CA GLN A 48 -50.91 -16.97 -8.05
C GLN A 48 -50.07 -17.08 -9.34
N LEU A 49 -49.59 -18.29 -9.63
CA LEU A 49 -49.13 -18.67 -10.95
C LEU A 49 -50.37 -18.89 -11.82
N VAL A 50 -50.46 -18.12 -12.91
CA VAL A 50 -51.40 -18.36 -14.00
C VAL A 50 -50.62 -19.13 -15.06
N ASP A 51 -51.01 -20.38 -15.27
CA ASP A 51 -50.67 -21.17 -16.46
C ASP A 51 -51.23 -20.47 -17.69
N ASN A 52 -50.38 -20.22 -18.69
CA ASN A 52 -50.80 -20.02 -20.07
C ASN A 52 -49.80 -20.75 -20.97
N SER A 53 -50.15 -22.00 -21.25
CA SER A 53 -49.72 -22.73 -22.43
C SER A 53 -50.45 -22.16 -23.64
N ASP A 54 -49.73 -21.62 -24.61
CA ASP A 54 -50.17 -21.66 -26.01
C ASP A 54 -48.96 -21.71 -26.93
N GLN A 55 -48.94 -22.79 -27.71
CA GLN A 55 -48.00 -23.06 -28.78
C GLN A 55 -48.43 -22.28 -30.03
N GLU A 56 -47.57 -21.44 -30.57
CA GLU A 56 -47.66 -21.05 -31.98
C GLU A 56 -46.35 -21.37 -32.70
N GLN A 57 -46.52 -22.18 -33.75
CA GLN A 57 -45.50 -22.60 -34.69
C GLN A 57 -45.12 -21.43 -35.62
N ILE A 58 -43.83 -21.15 -35.79
CA ILE A 58 -43.31 -20.25 -36.82
C ILE A 58 -42.26 -21.00 -37.68
N PRO A 59 -42.36 -20.95 -39.02
CA PRO A 59 -41.61 -21.79 -39.97
C PRO A 59 -40.15 -21.33 -40.21
N PRO A 60 -39.31 -22.17 -40.85
CA PRO A 60 -37.88 -21.90 -41.01
C PRO A 60 -37.62 -20.81 -42.06
N VAL A 61 -36.89 -19.75 -41.67
CA VAL A 61 -36.44 -18.70 -42.59
C VAL A 61 -34.98 -18.94 -42.98
N HIS A 62 -34.77 -18.98 -44.29
CA HIS A 62 -33.51 -19.20 -44.98
C HIS A 62 -32.41 -18.20 -44.61
N SER A 63 -31.18 -18.74 -44.56
CA SER A 63 -29.89 -18.02 -44.50
C SER A 63 -29.69 -17.08 -45.70
N PRO A 64 -29.30 -15.81 -45.48
CA PRO A 64 -28.85 -14.94 -46.56
C PRO A 64 -27.42 -14.45 -46.30
N PHE A 65 -26.39 -15.25 -46.58
CA PHE A 65 -25.02 -14.74 -46.77
C PHE A 65 -24.21 -15.63 -47.73
N SER A 66 -24.57 -15.56 -49.01
CA SER A 66 -23.67 -15.86 -50.13
C SER A 66 -23.67 -14.65 -51.07
N GLY A 67 -22.71 -13.75 -50.88
CA GLY A 67 -22.51 -12.58 -51.71
C GLY A 67 -21.05 -12.45 -52.09
N ILE A 68 -20.71 -12.95 -53.28
CA ILE A 68 -19.45 -12.75 -53.97
C ILE A 68 -19.37 -11.28 -54.37
N ALA A 69 -18.33 -10.56 -53.92
CA ALA A 69 -18.07 -9.20 -54.35
C ALA A 69 -17.38 -9.20 -55.72
N THR A 70 -18.00 -8.52 -56.69
CA THR A 70 -17.51 -8.25 -58.04
C THR A 70 -16.44 -7.15 -58.07
N SER A 71 -15.72 -7.11 -59.18
CA SER A 71 -14.39 -6.51 -59.42
C SER A 71 -14.31 -4.98 -59.62
N GLU A 72 -15.24 -4.18 -59.07
CA GLU A 72 -15.29 -2.73 -59.37
C GLU A 72 -14.75 -1.78 -58.30
N SER A 73 -14.15 -2.29 -57.21
CA SER A 73 -13.56 -1.46 -56.13
C SER A 73 -12.05 -1.16 -56.30
N VAL A 74 -11.45 -1.50 -57.44
CA VAL A 74 -9.99 -1.39 -57.65
C VAL A 74 -9.54 0.00 -58.15
N HIS A 75 -10.43 0.82 -58.70
CA HIS A 75 -10.02 2.09 -59.34
C HIS A 75 -9.85 3.29 -58.39
N ASN A 76 -10.31 3.24 -57.14
CA ASN A 76 -10.14 4.35 -56.18
C ASN A 76 -8.94 4.23 -55.23
N LYS A 77 -8.13 3.16 -55.35
CA LYS A 77 -6.90 2.98 -54.55
C LYS A 77 -5.64 3.57 -55.20
N SER A 78 -5.66 3.87 -56.50
CA SER A 78 -4.49 4.39 -57.24
C SER A 78 -4.15 5.85 -56.86
N LYS A 79 -5.15 6.72 -56.69
CA LYS A 79 -4.92 8.13 -56.34
C LYS A 79 -4.25 8.36 -54.99
N TYR A 80 -4.51 7.50 -54.00
CA TYR A 80 -3.92 7.63 -52.67
C TYR A 80 -2.47 7.13 -52.62
N ALA A 81 -2.12 6.18 -53.49
CA ALA A 81 -0.76 5.67 -53.63
C ALA A 81 0.16 6.70 -54.32
N GLU A 82 -0.35 7.41 -55.33
CA GLU A 82 0.39 8.48 -56.01
C GLU A 82 0.70 9.66 -55.08
N VAL A 83 -0.26 10.08 -54.24
CA VAL A 83 -0.04 11.15 -53.25
C VAL A 83 0.98 10.76 -52.18
N LEU A 84 1.09 9.47 -51.84
CA LEU A 84 2.09 8.95 -50.90
C LEU A 84 3.49 8.86 -51.53
N LEU A 85 3.59 8.50 -52.81
CA LEU A 85 4.84 8.49 -53.55
C LEU A 85 5.39 9.92 -53.72
N GLU A 86 4.53 10.89 -54.05
CA GLU A 86 4.92 12.30 -54.18
C GLU A 86 5.44 12.89 -52.86
N LYS A 87 4.82 12.53 -51.72
CA LYS A 87 5.31 12.93 -50.39
C LYS A 87 6.65 12.32 -50.03
N ASN A 88 6.89 11.06 -50.40
CA ASN A 88 8.16 10.39 -50.14
C ASN A 88 9.30 10.93 -51.01
N GLU A 89 9.03 11.32 -52.26
CA GLU A 89 10.02 12.00 -53.09
C GLU A 89 10.39 13.39 -52.56
N LYS A 90 9.41 14.16 -52.08
CA LYS A 90 9.67 15.46 -51.42
C LYS A 90 10.54 15.31 -50.17
N LEU A 91 10.32 14.24 -49.39
CA LEU A 91 11.15 13.93 -48.23
C LEU A 91 12.58 13.54 -48.62
N ARG A 92 12.76 12.71 -49.68
CA ARG A 92 14.11 12.38 -50.19
C ARG A 92 14.88 13.61 -50.63
N ARG A 93 14.29 14.48 -51.45
CA ARG A 93 14.94 15.72 -51.91
C ARG A 93 15.34 16.63 -50.76
N TRP A 94 14.48 16.77 -49.75
CA TRP A 94 14.79 17.55 -48.54
C TRP A 94 15.98 16.96 -47.75
N THR A 95 16.11 15.64 -47.66
CA THR A 95 17.29 15.00 -47.03
C THR A 95 18.56 15.17 -47.85
N GLU A 96 18.47 15.08 -49.18
CA GLU A 96 19.61 15.25 -50.09
C GLU A 96 20.13 16.70 -50.05
N GLU A 97 19.23 17.71 -50.09
CA GLU A 97 19.60 19.13 -49.94
C GLU A 97 20.24 19.48 -48.58
N ASN A 98 19.90 18.75 -47.52
CA ASN A 98 20.46 19.01 -46.18
C ASN A 98 21.76 18.25 -45.91
N LEU A 99 22.10 17.23 -46.70
CA LEU A 99 23.38 16.52 -46.59
C LEU A 99 24.53 17.27 -47.29
N GLU A 100 24.24 18.14 -48.25
CA GLU A 100 25.28 18.85 -49.02
C GLU A 100 25.76 20.17 -48.40
N ARG A 101 25.28 20.58 -47.22
CA ARG A 101 25.82 21.76 -46.54
C ARG A 101 27.19 21.44 -45.91
N PRO A 102 28.30 22.06 -46.38
CA PRO A 102 29.62 21.79 -45.83
C PRO A 102 29.71 22.33 -44.40
N ARG A 103 30.08 21.46 -43.47
CA ARG A 103 30.45 21.83 -42.10
C ARG A 103 31.74 22.63 -42.14
N THR A 104 31.68 23.91 -41.79
CA THR A 104 32.87 24.71 -41.50
C THR A 104 33.56 24.17 -40.27
N GLU A 105 34.67 23.46 -40.47
CA GLU A 105 35.60 23.03 -39.44
C GLU A 105 36.32 24.25 -38.85
N LYS A 106 36.22 24.43 -37.52
CA LYS A 106 37.05 25.37 -36.79
C LYS A 106 38.10 24.57 -36.02
N ALA A 107 39.31 24.56 -36.57
CA ALA A 107 40.50 23.95 -36.01
C ALA A 107 40.80 24.47 -34.59
N ARG A 108 41.22 23.54 -33.72
CA ARG A 108 41.94 23.83 -32.48
C ARG A 108 43.38 23.42 -32.73
N ASP A 109 44.27 24.39 -32.68
CA ASP A 109 45.70 24.16 -32.48
C ASP A 109 46.13 24.82 -31.17
N ASP A 110 46.95 24.07 -30.45
CA ASP A 110 47.60 24.40 -29.20
C ASP A 110 48.70 25.47 -29.41
N THR A 111 48.93 26.34 -28.42
CA THR A 111 50.29 26.66 -27.94
C THR A 111 50.25 27.56 -26.70
N ALA A 112 51.18 27.28 -25.79
CA ALA A 112 51.49 27.97 -24.55
C ALA A 112 52.05 29.39 -24.78
N PHE A 113 51.86 30.31 -23.83
CA PHE A 113 52.93 31.04 -23.12
C PHE A 113 52.38 32.06 -22.09
N ASP A 114 53.31 32.45 -21.22
CA ASP A 114 53.26 33.18 -19.94
C ASP A 114 52.83 34.66 -19.93
N THR A 115 52.53 35.09 -18.69
CA THR A 115 52.71 36.40 -18.02
C THR A 115 51.92 37.66 -18.42
N ASP A 116 51.26 38.18 -17.37
CA ASP A 116 51.21 39.57 -16.87
C ASP A 116 50.51 40.72 -17.62
N SER A 117 49.96 41.62 -16.78
CA SER A 117 49.73 43.06 -16.98
C SER A 117 48.46 43.50 -17.74
N VAL A 118 47.44 44.01 -17.06
CA VAL A 118 47.13 45.43 -16.70
C VAL A 118 46.35 46.17 -17.80
N ASP A 119 45.16 46.69 -17.42
CA ASP A 119 44.31 47.72 -18.07
C ASP A 119 43.87 47.43 -19.53
N ASP A 120 42.74 47.88 -20.07
CA ASP A 120 41.94 49.06 -19.79
C ASP A 120 40.52 48.85 -20.37
N SER A 121 39.57 49.51 -19.72
CA SER A 121 38.29 50.06 -20.21
C SER A 121 37.43 49.39 -21.31
N LEU A 122 36.18 49.09 -20.88
CA LEU A 122 34.90 49.60 -21.38
C LEU A 122 34.63 49.59 -22.91
N SER A 123 33.54 48.93 -23.31
CA SER A 123 32.29 49.61 -23.70
C SER A 123 31.28 48.69 -24.40
N GLU A 124 30.00 48.94 -24.13
CA GLU A 124 28.87 48.94 -25.08
C GLU A 124 28.61 47.68 -25.95
N ARG A 125 27.44 47.01 -25.97
CA ARG A 125 26.04 47.49 -25.93
C ARG A 125 25.14 46.26 -25.72
N ARG A 126 24.21 46.36 -24.77
CA ARG A 126 23.02 45.49 -24.65
C ARG A 126 21.78 46.23 -25.14
N ARG A 127 21.15 45.74 -26.20
CA ARG A 127 19.75 45.93 -26.67
C ARG A 127 19.50 44.78 -27.66
N ASN A 128 18.39 44.04 -27.78
CA ASN A 128 17.02 43.99 -27.29
C ASN A 128 16.59 42.52 -27.59
N ALA A 129 16.00 41.70 -26.72
CA ALA A 129 14.60 41.67 -26.26
C ALA A 129 13.55 41.99 -27.35
N ASN A 130 12.97 40.94 -27.95
CA ASN A 130 11.53 40.72 -28.22
C ASN A 130 11.36 39.50 -29.15
N ASP A 131 10.87 38.36 -28.65
CA ASP A 131 9.45 37.99 -28.65
C ASP A 131 9.25 36.54 -28.17
N PRO A 132 8.06 36.18 -27.64
CA PRO A 132 7.78 34.89 -27.04
C PRO A 132 7.01 33.96 -27.99
N GLU A 133 7.41 32.68 -28.06
CA GLU A 133 6.49 31.63 -28.49
C GLU A 133 6.39 30.50 -27.47
N ASP A 134 5.13 30.24 -27.16
CA ASP A 134 4.56 29.26 -26.26
C ASP A 134 4.55 27.88 -26.94
N VAL A 135 5.32 26.94 -26.40
CA VAL A 135 5.18 25.52 -26.74
C VAL A 135 5.19 24.71 -25.44
N GLY A 136 4.01 24.20 -25.10
CA GLY A 136 3.79 23.30 -23.98
C GLY A 136 4.65 22.04 -24.07
N VAL A 137 5.59 21.89 -23.13
CA VAL A 137 6.34 20.65 -22.92
C VAL A 137 5.98 20.05 -21.57
N SER A 138 5.61 18.77 -21.65
CA SER A 138 5.17 17.88 -20.60
C SER A 138 6.20 17.70 -19.47
N GLY A 139 5.75 17.96 -18.25
CA GLY A 139 5.88 17.05 -17.11
C GLY A 139 7.23 16.41 -16.79
N LYS A 140 8.33 17.17 -16.74
CA LYS A 140 9.52 16.75 -15.96
C LYS A 140 9.50 17.49 -14.63
N ARG A 141 9.35 16.76 -13.51
CA ARG A 141 9.50 17.28 -12.15
C ARG A 141 10.94 17.82 -11.99
N SER A 142 11.10 19.10 -12.29
CA SER A 142 12.35 19.85 -12.09
C SER A 142 12.77 19.70 -10.63
N ARG A 143 14.05 19.37 -10.43
CA ARG A 143 14.70 19.38 -9.11
C ARG A 143 14.48 20.77 -8.52
N ARG A 144 13.68 20.85 -7.45
CA ARG A 144 13.38 22.11 -6.76
C ARG A 144 14.69 22.69 -6.26
N PHE A 145 15.14 23.78 -6.87
CA PHE A 145 16.29 24.55 -6.40
C PHE A 145 15.94 25.15 -5.04
N SER A 146 16.43 24.53 -3.96
CA SER A 146 16.41 25.14 -2.64
C SER A 146 17.40 26.29 -2.62
N ARG A 147 16.96 27.49 -2.20
CA ARG A 147 17.90 28.57 -1.89
C ARG A 147 18.86 28.08 -0.79
N PRO A 148 20.16 28.42 -0.85
CA PRO A 148 21.10 28.07 0.20
C PRO A 148 20.64 28.68 1.54
N PRO A 149 20.83 27.98 2.67
CA PRO A 149 20.45 28.47 3.98
C PRO A 149 21.16 29.79 4.29
N ARG A 150 20.43 30.76 4.84
CA ARG A 150 20.99 32.05 5.25
C ARG A 150 22.00 31.85 6.39
N PRO A 151 23.10 32.62 6.42
CA PRO A 151 24.13 32.48 7.45
C PRO A 151 23.58 32.81 8.85
N TRP A 152 24.24 32.26 9.87
CA TRP A 152 23.90 32.54 11.26
C TRP A 152 24.04 34.05 11.55
N GLY A 153 23.05 34.63 12.24
CA GLY A 153 22.98 36.08 12.48
C GLY A 153 22.25 36.90 11.40
N PHE A 154 21.91 36.31 10.24
CA PHE A 154 21.15 37.03 9.20
C PHE A 154 19.76 37.50 9.65
N TRP A 155 19.10 36.70 10.47
CA TRP A 155 17.74 37.00 10.93
C TRP A 155 17.75 38.02 12.06
N THR A 156 17.58 39.29 11.71
CA THR A 156 17.13 40.38 12.58
C THR A 156 15.64 40.64 12.36
N GLU A 157 14.99 41.40 13.25
CA GLU A 157 13.54 41.72 13.11
C GLU A 157 13.30 42.49 11.79
N GLU A 158 14.19 43.40 11.42
CA GLU A 158 14.12 44.21 10.19
C GLU A 158 14.32 43.35 8.94
N ASN A 159 15.33 42.46 8.94
CA ASN A 159 15.58 41.55 7.83
C ASN A 159 14.42 40.56 7.63
N LEU A 160 13.79 40.13 8.72
CA LEU A 160 12.62 39.28 8.68
C LEU A 160 11.42 40.00 8.05
N VAL A 161 11.11 41.23 8.49
CA VAL A 161 10.04 42.05 7.92
C VAL A 161 10.27 42.27 6.42
N ARG A 162 11.50 42.63 6.02
CA ARG A 162 11.85 42.83 4.61
C ARG A 162 11.63 41.57 3.76
N GLU A 163 12.10 40.41 4.22
CA GLU A 163 11.96 39.16 3.47
C GLU A 163 10.50 38.66 3.41
N VAL A 164 9.69 38.94 4.43
CA VAL A 164 8.26 38.65 4.42
C VAL A 164 7.53 39.55 3.40
N LEU A 165 7.83 40.84 3.37
CA LEU A 165 7.24 41.78 2.40
C LEU A 165 7.66 41.44 0.96
N GLU A 166 8.94 41.14 0.73
CA GLU A 166 9.46 40.68 -0.56
C GLU A 166 8.77 39.37 -1.01
N PHE A 167 8.47 38.48 -0.06
CA PHE A 167 7.70 37.27 -0.35
C PHE A 167 6.25 37.57 -0.74
N VAL A 168 5.59 38.49 -0.03
CA VAL A 168 4.21 38.91 -0.31
C VAL A 168 4.09 39.61 -1.66
N GLU A 169 5.09 40.39 -2.06
CA GLU A 169 5.12 41.06 -3.36
C GLU A 169 5.30 40.06 -4.52
N ARG A 170 6.16 39.05 -4.34
CA ARG A 170 6.45 38.04 -5.37
C ARG A 170 5.44 36.90 -5.45
N ARG A 171 4.57 36.72 -4.46
CA ARG A 171 3.64 35.59 -4.47
C ARG A 171 2.59 35.78 -5.56
N PRO A 172 2.22 34.72 -6.31
CA PRO A 172 1.09 34.79 -7.23
C PRO A 172 -0.18 35.18 -6.46
N LYS A 173 -1.06 35.96 -7.09
CA LYS A 173 -2.31 36.46 -6.47
C LYS A 173 -3.11 35.30 -5.85
N THR A 174 -3.07 35.18 -4.53
CA THR A 174 -3.89 34.23 -3.77
C THR A 174 -5.29 34.81 -3.58
N LYS A 175 -6.26 33.95 -3.23
CA LYS A 175 -7.64 34.38 -2.94
C LYS A 175 -7.73 35.41 -1.81
N ASP A 176 -6.74 35.41 -0.91
CA ASP A 176 -6.70 36.31 0.24
C ASP A 176 -6.12 37.70 -0.12
N GLY A 177 -5.49 37.89 -1.29
CA GLY A 177 -4.92 39.18 -1.68
C GLY A 177 -3.57 39.51 -1.01
N PRO A 178 -2.88 40.58 -1.43
CA PRO A 178 -1.54 40.95 -0.93
C PRO A 178 -1.54 41.47 0.51
N GLU A 179 -2.70 41.85 1.06
CA GLU A 179 -2.84 42.45 2.38
C GLU A 179 -2.71 41.47 3.56
N TYR A 180 -2.64 40.16 3.30
CA TYR A 180 -2.56 39.13 4.35
C TYR A 180 -1.15 38.55 4.53
N MET A 181 -0.78 38.34 5.79
CA MET A 181 0.46 37.70 6.20
C MET A 181 0.54 36.25 5.67
N PRO A 182 1.58 35.83 4.93
CA PRO A 182 1.68 34.49 4.37
C PRO A 182 1.47 33.38 5.41
N THR A 183 0.73 32.34 5.06
CA THR A 183 0.55 31.19 5.94
C THR A 183 1.83 30.36 6.04
N SER A 184 2.01 29.64 7.16
CA SER A 184 3.13 28.67 7.32
C SER A 184 3.20 27.65 6.18
N ASN A 185 2.04 27.24 5.65
CA ASN A 185 1.97 26.31 4.53
C ASN A 185 2.39 26.94 3.20
N GLU A 186 2.06 28.21 2.96
CA GLU A 186 2.52 28.95 1.77
C GLU A 186 4.04 29.10 1.79
N LEU A 187 4.62 29.52 2.93
CA LEU A 187 6.06 29.63 3.09
C LEU A 187 6.74 28.27 2.88
N ARG A 188 6.23 27.18 3.47
CA ARG A 188 6.78 25.83 3.26
C ARG A 188 6.66 25.35 1.81
N ARG A 189 5.53 25.62 1.14
CA ARG A 189 5.33 25.26 -0.28
C ARG A 189 6.29 26.01 -1.20
N ALA A 190 6.61 27.25 -0.87
CA ALA A 190 7.63 28.04 -1.52
C ALA A 190 9.06 27.72 -1.06
N ASN A 191 9.23 26.64 -0.29
CA ASN A 191 10.52 26.18 0.25
C ASN A 191 11.23 27.24 1.12
N ARG A 192 10.45 28.07 1.81
CA ARG A 192 10.88 29.10 2.77
C ARG A 192 10.64 28.68 4.22
N SER A 193 11.10 27.48 4.57
CA SER A 193 11.01 26.97 5.95
C SER A 193 11.87 27.78 6.94
N ASP A 194 12.91 28.45 6.42
CA ASP A 194 13.73 29.43 7.13
C ASP A 194 12.89 30.59 7.67
N LEU A 195 12.02 31.17 6.84
CA LEU A 195 11.12 32.26 7.26
C LEU A 195 10.12 31.79 8.32
N VAL A 196 9.59 30.57 8.21
CA VAL A 196 8.69 30.01 9.23
C VAL A 196 9.36 29.97 10.59
N GLN A 197 10.61 29.49 10.65
CA GLN A 197 11.37 29.42 11.91
C GLN A 197 11.73 30.81 12.44
N ALA A 198 12.11 31.73 11.56
CA ALA A 198 12.37 33.12 11.94
C ALA A 198 11.12 33.80 12.51
N ILE A 199 9.96 33.68 11.86
CA ILE A 199 8.68 34.21 12.38
C ILE A 199 8.37 33.65 13.77
N ILE A 200 8.53 32.35 13.99
CA ILE A 200 8.30 31.73 15.31
C ILE A 200 9.27 32.30 16.35
N ARG A 201 10.56 32.43 16.00
CA ARG A 201 11.60 32.96 16.90
C ARG A 201 11.35 34.42 17.30
N PHE A 202 10.83 35.24 16.39
CA PHE A 202 10.60 36.68 16.62
C PHE A 202 9.19 37.01 17.16
N GLY A 203 8.52 36.06 17.82
CA GLY A 203 7.25 36.30 18.53
C GLY A 203 5.99 35.86 17.76
N GLY A 204 6.15 35.10 16.68
CA GLY A 204 5.07 34.48 15.94
C GLY A 204 4.43 35.36 14.87
N TYR A 205 3.47 34.78 14.14
CA TYR A 205 2.85 35.41 12.97
C TYR A 205 2.11 36.70 13.27
N VAL A 206 1.53 36.85 14.47
CA VAL A 206 0.74 38.04 14.82
C VAL A 206 1.63 39.26 14.96
N LYS A 207 2.72 39.15 15.75
CA LYS A 207 3.66 40.25 15.97
C LYS A 207 4.34 40.69 14.68
N ILE A 208 4.75 39.73 13.84
CA ILE A 208 5.38 40.05 12.55
C ILE A 208 4.37 40.64 11.55
N ALA A 209 3.13 40.16 11.52
CA ALA A 209 2.10 40.73 10.66
C ALA A 209 1.82 42.21 11.00
N GLU A 210 1.69 42.53 12.30
CA GLU A 210 1.54 43.91 12.78
C GLU A 210 2.72 44.80 12.33
N ARG A 211 3.96 44.31 12.49
CA ARG A 211 5.16 45.01 12.03
C ARG A 211 5.24 45.20 10.52
N CYS A 212 4.72 44.25 9.75
CA CYS A 212 4.68 44.32 8.29
C CYS A 212 3.48 45.14 7.76
N GLY A 213 2.56 45.60 8.63
CA GLY A 213 1.30 46.20 8.18
C GLY A 213 0.37 45.21 7.46
N LEU A 214 0.52 43.91 7.72
CA LEU A 214 -0.25 42.83 7.11
C LEU A 214 -1.34 42.31 8.06
N ARG A 215 -2.46 41.86 7.50
CA ARG A 215 -3.55 41.22 8.26
C ARG A 215 -3.21 39.75 8.52
N THR A 216 -3.46 39.26 9.74
CA THR A 216 -3.30 37.84 10.05
C THR A 216 -4.47 37.02 9.51
N HIS A 217 -4.22 35.88 8.87
CA HIS A 217 -5.31 34.94 8.51
C HIS A 217 -6.02 34.39 9.74
N ARG A 218 -5.30 34.26 10.87
CA ARG A 218 -5.87 33.81 12.13
C ARG A 218 -6.48 35.01 12.85
N ARG A 219 -7.79 34.98 13.05
CA ARG A 219 -8.49 35.93 13.93
C ARG A 219 -8.01 35.74 15.36
N GLU A 220 -8.03 36.80 16.17
CA GLU A 220 -7.64 36.74 17.58
C GLU A 220 -8.36 35.59 18.30
N SER A 221 -7.69 34.92 19.24
CA SER A 221 -8.26 33.81 20.03
C SER A 221 -9.53 34.19 20.80
N TYR A 222 -9.79 35.48 20.98
CA TYR A 222 -10.98 36.04 21.63
C TYR A 222 -11.93 36.76 20.66
N PHE A 223 -11.68 36.69 19.35
CA PHE A 223 -12.45 37.42 18.34
C PHE A 223 -13.95 37.16 18.46
N TRP A 224 -14.34 35.90 18.65
CA TRP A 224 -15.74 35.53 18.87
C TRP A 224 -16.18 35.70 20.32
N ARG A 225 -15.30 35.53 21.32
CA ARG A 225 -15.67 35.66 22.76
C ARG A 225 -16.03 37.09 23.18
N LYS A 226 -15.47 38.10 22.52
CA LYS A 226 -15.74 39.51 22.83
C LYS A 226 -17.10 39.98 22.33
N ASP A 227 -17.62 39.35 21.27
CA ASP A 227 -18.78 39.86 20.53
C ASP A 227 -19.56 38.70 19.90
N PHE A 228 -20.71 38.39 20.50
CA PHE A 228 -21.60 37.34 20.01
C PHE A 228 -22.11 37.62 18.60
N GLY A 229 -22.29 38.90 18.22
CA GLY A 229 -22.78 39.28 16.89
C GLY A 229 -21.85 38.85 15.76
N ARG A 230 -20.54 38.72 16.03
CA ARG A 230 -19.56 38.20 15.05
C ARG A 230 -19.71 36.70 14.85
N LEU A 231 -19.97 35.95 15.93
CA LEU A 231 -20.25 34.53 15.85
C LEU A 231 -21.58 34.28 15.13
N GLU A 232 -22.59 35.05 15.48
CA GLU A 232 -23.90 35.05 14.84
C GLU A 232 -23.78 35.27 13.32
N LYS A 233 -23.05 36.31 12.90
CA LYS A 233 -22.79 36.58 11.49
C LYS A 233 -22.13 35.40 10.76
N GLU A 234 -21.12 34.76 11.36
CA GLU A 234 -20.47 33.61 10.71
C GLU A 234 -21.36 32.38 10.60
N ILE A 235 -22.21 32.15 11.60
CA ILE A 235 -23.19 31.07 11.56
C ILE A 235 -24.21 31.36 10.45
N TRP A 236 -24.71 32.59 10.34
CA TRP A 236 -25.60 32.99 9.25
C TRP A 236 -24.95 32.93 7.88
N ASP A 237 -23.69 33.36 7.74
CA ASP A 237 -22.95 33.26 6.48
C ASP A 237 -22.77 31.79 6.07
N PHE A 238 -22.55 30.88 7.04
CA PHE A 238 -22.51 29.45 6.76
C PHE A 238 -23.89 28.88 6.38
N ILE A 239 -24.96 29.27 7.07
CA ILE A 239 -26.33 28.88 6.71
C ILE A 239 -26.67 29.36 5.29
N ARG A 240 -26.31 30.60 4.95
CA ARG A 240 -26.49 31.16 3.60
C ARG A 240 -25.71 30.36 2.55
N GLU A 241 -24.47 29.97 2.85
CA GLU A 241 -23.63 29.16 1.97
C GLU A 241 -24.21 27.74 1.77
N ARG A 242 -24.82 27.16 2.81
CA ARG A 242 -25.40 25.81 2.79
C ARG A 242 -26.77 25.77 2.11
N ASP A 243 -27.68 26.66 2.49
CA ASP A 243 -29.11 26.60 2.17
C ASP A 243 -29.54 27.64 1.12
N GLY A 244 -28.62 28.52 0.70
CA GLY A 244 -28.89 29.61 -0.23
C GLY A 244 -29.38 30.90 0.44
N PRO A 245 -29.50 31.99 -0.33
CA PRO A 245 -29.87 33.31 0.20
C PRO A 245 -31.32 33.39 0.71
N GLU A 246 -32.20 32.51 0.25
CA GLU A 246 -33.64 32.50 0.60
C GLU A 246 -33.90 31.97 2.02
N ALA A 247 -32.93 31.29 2.64
CA ALA A 247 -33.05 30.73 3.98
C ALA A 247 -32.89 31.77 5.11
N LEU A 248 -32.66 33.05 4.78
CA LEU A 248 -32.44 34.11 5.76
C LEU A 248 -33.77 34.79 6.14
N PRO A 249 -34.07 34.97 7.43
CA PRO A 249 -35.18 35.80 7.85
C PRO A 249 -34.96 37.23 7.34
N PRO A 250 -35.98 37.91 6.77
CA PRO A 250 -35.88 39.31 6.35
C PRO A 250 -35.42 40.27 7.47
N GLU A 251 -35.64 39.87 8.72
CA GLU A 251 -35.34 40.65 9.92
C GLU A 251 -33.89 40.49 10.43
N ALA A 252 -33.12 39.51 9.92
CA ALA A 252 -31.76 39.21 10.40
C ALA A 252 -30.71 40.27 10.01
N PHE A 253 -31.03 41.17 9.07
CA PHE A 253 -30.20 42.32 8.72
C PHE A 253 -30.94 43.57 9.17
N GLY A 254 -30.64 44.04 10.37
CA GLY A 254 -31.27 45.22 10.96
C GLY A 254 -31.33 46.39 9.98
N LYS A 255 -32.48 47.07 9.98
CA LYS A 255 -32.77 48.31 9.25
C LYS A 255 -31.59 49.29 9.39
N ILE A 256 -30.83 49.46 8.32
CA ILE A 256 -29.94 50.59 8.11
C ILE A 256 -30.46 51.26 6.85
N GLY A 257 -31.26 52.30 7.02
CA GLY A 257 -31.90 53.04 5.94
C GLY A 257 -33.15 53.75 6.43
N ASP A 258 -32.97 54.95 6.97
CA ASP A 258 -34.04 55.94 7.14
C ASP A 258 -34.45 56.43 5.74
N ASP A 259 -35.37 55.73 5.08
CA ASP A 259 -36.07 56.26 3.90
C ASP A 259 -37.54 56.50 4.23
N PRO A 260 -38.09 57.68 3.85
CA PRO A 260 -39.45 58.07 4.20
C PRO A 260 -40.49 57.29 3.38
N ALA A 261 -41.59 56.98 4.06
CA ALA A 261 -42.70 56.15 3.59
C ALA A 261 -43.27 56.54 2.22
N PRO A 262 -43.52 55.58 1.31
CA PRO A 262 -44.48 55.76 0.24
C PRO A 262 -45.88 55.40 0.75
N SER A 263 -46.74 56.40 0.85
CA SER A 263 -48.17 56.24 1.01
C SER A 263 -48.77 55.71 -0.29
N GLY A 264 -49.07 54.41 -0.34
CA GLY A 264 -49.79 53.78 -1.46
C GLY A 264 -50.65 52.64 -0.95
N LYS A 265 -51.95 52.92 -0.79
CA LYS A 265 -52.98 51.90 -0.54
C LYS A 265 -53.17 51.12 -1.83
N GLU A 266 -52.90 49.81 -1.84
CA GLU A 266 -53.53 48.91 -2.82
C GLU A 266 -53.56 47.45 -2.34
N ASN A 267 -54.81 47.02 -2.12
CA ASN A 267 -55.42 45.70 -2.30
C ASN A 267 -54.67 44.40 -1.97
N SER A 268 -55.17 43.82 -0.88
CA SER A 268 -55.41 42.41 -0.59
C SER A 268 -55.39 41.42 -1.77
N GLU A 269 -54.36 40.58 -1.81
CA GLU A 269 -54.49 39.14 -2.04
C GLU A 269 -53.54 38.41 -1.08
N ARG A 270 -54.07 38.13 0.11
CA ARG A 270 -53.36 37.45 1.20
C ARG A 270 -53.33 35.95 0.87
N THR A 271 -52.41 35.56 0.00
CA THR A 271 -52.01 34.15 -0.11
C THR A 271 -51.48 33.71 1.26
N THR A 272 -52.12 32.70 1.85
CA THR A 272 -51.63 31.99 3.03
C THR A 272 -50.33 31.27 2.65
N ARG A 273 -49.22 32.01 2.60
CA ARG A 273 -47.89 31.40 2.54
C ARG A 273 -47.70 30.63 3.84
N GLU A 274 -47.57 29.32 3.72
CA GLU A 274 -47.18 28.43 4.81
C GLU A 274 -46.00 29.05 5.58
N PRO A 275 -45.98 28.94 6.92
CA PRO A 275 -44.89 29.46 7.71
C PRO A 275 -43.58 28.82 7.24
N GLN A 276 -42.71 29.62 6.63
CA GLN A 276 -41.37 29.16 6.24
C GLN A 276 -40.70 28.59 7.50
N SER A 277 -40.30 27.31 7.44
CA SER A 277 -39.67 26.61 8.57
C SER A 277 -38.45 27.41 9.03
N ARG A 278 -38.20 27.50 10.34
CA ARG A 278 -37.08 28.30 10.82
C ARG A 278 -35.77 27.70 10.30
N PRO A 279 -34.77 28.52 9.98
CA PRO A 279 -33.48 28.01 9.52
C PRO A 279 -32.83 27.13 10.58
N ARG A 280 -32.23 26.02 10.11
CA ARG A 280 -31.65 24.98 10.97
C ARG A 280 -30.22 25.32 11.39
N MET A 281 -29.92 25.20 12.68
CA MET A 281 -28.57 25.33 13.23
C MET A 281 -27.60 24.36 12.53
N PRO A 282 -26.41 24.83 12.08
CA PRO A 282 -25.37 23.96 11.56
C PRO A 282 -24.90 22.94 12.58
N THR A 283 -24.76 21.68 12.15
CA THR A 283 -24.22 20.63 13.03
C THR A 283 -22.70 20.74 13.16
N TYR A 284 -22.14 20.17 14.22
CA TYR A 284 -20.67 20.10 14.38
C TYR A 284 -19.99 19.45 13.16
N ASN A 285 -20.58 18.40 12.61
CA ASN A 285 -20.03 17.67 11.46
C ASN A 285 -20.08 18.50 10.18
N GLU A 286 -21.15 19.27 9.96
CA GLU A 286 -21.25 20.19 8.81
C GLU A 286 -20.18 21.28 8.88
N LEU A 287 -20.02 21.91 10.06
CA LEU A 287 -18.97 22.91 10.28
C LEU A 287 -17.57 22.29 10.15
N ALA A 288 -17.36 21.07 10.63
CA ALA A 288 -16.10 20.33 10.49
C ALA A 288 -15.81 19.96 9.03
N ALA A 289 -16.80 19.48 8.27
CA ALA A 289 -16.69 19.16 6.85
C ALA A 289 -16.33 20.40 6.03
N ALA A 290 -16.86 21.56 6.39
CA ALA A 290 -16.50 22.86 5.82
C ALA A 290 -15.18 23.44 6.37
N LYS A 291 -14.45 22.70 7.22
CA LYS A 291 -13.21 23.11 7.88
C LYS A 291 -13.35 24.37 8.75
N LYS A 292 -14.56 24.68 9.21
CA LYS A 292 -14.90 25.81 10.11
C LYS A 292 -14.81 25.40 11.60
N TYR A 293 -13.80 24.62 11.99
CA TYR A 293 -13.61 24.13 13.36
C TYR A 293 -13.57 25.25 14.42
N ILE A 294 -13.09 26.43 14.04
CA ILE A 294 -12.99 27.58 14.96
C ILE A 294 -14.38 28.07 15.37
N VAL A 295 -15.37 28.01 14.48
CA VAL A 295 -16.77 28.33 14.77
C VAL A 295 -17.33 27.36 15.81
N CYS A 296 -17.02 26.06 15.71
CA CYS A 296 -17.42 25.07 16.71
C CYS A 296 -16.86 25.38 18.11
N TYR A 297 -15.59 25.77 18.20
CA TYR A 297 -14.98 26.17 19.48
C TYR A 297 -15.62 27.44 20.04
N ALA A 298 -15.94 28.41 19.19
CA ALA A 298 -16.64 29.62 19.58
C ALA A 298 -18.05 29.30 20.11
N ILE A 299 -18.82 28.48 19.39
CA ILE A 299 -20.14 27.99 19.83
C ILE A 299 -20.05 27.32 21.21
N ASN A 300 -19.06 26.44 21.42
CA ASN A 300 -18.85 25.80 22.73
C ASN A 300 -18.51 26.80 23.85
N SER A 301 -17.81 27.89 23.54
CA SER A 301 -17.51 28.93 24.52
C SER A 301 -18.74 29.74 24.95
N TYR A 302 -19.81 29.73 24.15
CA TYR A 302 -21.10 30.36 24.44
C TYR A 302 -22.17 29.40 24.99
N GLY A 303 -21.75 28.26 25.55
CA GLY A 303 -22.66 27.28 26.13
C GLY A 303 -23.04 26.10 25.22
N GLY A 304 -22.46 26.03 24.01
CA GLY A 304 -22.68 24.95 23.06
C GLY A 304 -23.76 25.25 22.02
N PHE A 305 -23.94 24.32 21.07
CA PHE A 305 -24.82 24.47 19.91
C PHE A 305 -26.27 24.79 20.32
N HIS A 306 -26.76 24.18 21.40
CA HIS A 306 -28.12 24.39 21.88
C HIS A 306 -28.37 25.83 22.37
N GLU A 307 -27.46 26.38 23.16
CA GLU A 307 -27.63 27.72 23.73
C GLU A 307 -27.48 28.80 22.64
N VAL A 308 -26.53 28.59 21.72
CA VAL A 308 -26.35 29.48 20.56
C VAL A 308 -27.55 29.43 19.63
N ALA A 309 -28.06 28.24 19.29
CA ALA A 309 -29.25 28.09 18.45
C ALA A 309 -30.48 28.75 19.08
N LYS A 310 -30.70 28.53 20.39
CA LYS A 310 -31.78 29.19 21.15
C LYS A 310 -31.65 30.71 21.10
N ARG A 311 -30.43 31.23 21.26
CA ARG A 311 -30.16 32.68 21.23
C ARG A 311 -30.34 33.30 19.84
N MET A 312 -30.05 32.54 18.77
CA MET A 312 -30.25 32.94 17.38
C MET A 312 -31.65 32.59 16.82
N ASN A 313 -32.54 32.02 17.65
CA ASN A 313 -33.85 31.51 17.25
C ASN A 313 -33.80 30.51 16.08
N LEU A 314 -32.73 29.71 16.00
CA LEU A 314 -32.54 28.67 15.00
C LEU A 314 -33.18 27.35 15.44
N GLU A 315 -33.72 26.59 14.49
CA GLU A 315 -34.17 25.22 14.75
C GLU A 315 -32.97 24.31 14.95
N ILE A 316 -32.87 23.68 16.11
CA ILE A 316 -31.87 22.64 16.34
C ILE A 316 -32.37 21.41 15.61
N SER A 317 -31.56 20.83 14.71
CA SER A 317 -31.91 19.56 14.06
C SER A 317 -32.31 18.60 15.17
N SER A 318 -33.53 18.05 15.13
CA SER A 318 -33.99 17.04 16.11
C SER A 318 -33.03 15.85 16.21
N ASP A 319 -32.17 15.69 15.20
CA ASP A 319 -31.08 14.73 15.10
C ASP A 319 -29.85 15.06 15.95
N GLU A 320 -29.79 16.20 16.65
CA GLU A 320 -28.59 16.59 17.41
C GLU A 320 -28.53 16.02 18.82
N THR A 321 -29.59 15.40 19.36
CA THR A 321 -29.42 14.62 20.60
C THR A 321 -30.13 13.26 20.64
N PRO A 322 -30.15 12.43 19.57
CA PRO A 322 -30.55 11.03 19.73
C PRO A 322 -29.71 10.39 20.84
N TRP A 323 -28.46 10.83 20.98
CA TRP A 323 -27.53 10.36 22.01
C TRP A 323 -27.89 10.78 23.45
N ARG A 324 -28.90 11.64 23.67
CA ARG A 324 -29.47 11.86 25.02
C ARG A 324 -30.24 10.63 25.47
N SER A 325 -30.89 9.93 24.54
CA SER A 325 -31.40 8.59 24.78
C SER A 325 -30.23 7.62 24.89
N ARG A 326 -30.19 6.91 26.03
CA ARG A 326 -29.14 5.93 26.31
C ARG A 326 -29.12 4.85 25.22
N ASP A 327 -30.28 4.38 24.80
CA ASP A 327 -30.39 3.25 23.89
C ASP A 327 -29.97 3.63 22.46
N ALA A 328 -30.24 4.86 22.03
CA ALA A 328 -29.78 5.36 20.74
C ALA A 328 -28.26 5.56 20.71
N LEU A 329 -27.66 6.11 21.80
CA LEU A 329 -26.20 6.18 21.94
C LEU A 329 -25.57 4.78 21.88
N ILE A 330 -26.14 3.82 22.60
CA ILE A 330 -25.67 2.43 22.62
C ILE A 330 -25.77 1.79 21.24
N ALA A 331 -26.89 1.96 20.53
CA ALA A 331 -27.08 1.41 19.20
C ALA A 331 -26.04 1.94 18.21
N GLU A 332 -25.72 3.24 18.27
CA GLU A 332 -24.70 3.84 17.42
C GLU A 332 -23.29 3.40 17.79
N LEU A 333 -22.98 3.30 19.08
CA LEU A 333 -21.69 2.76 19.53
C LEU A 333 -21.51 1.31 19.07
N LYS A 334 -22.56 0.48 19.16
CA LYS A 334 -22.55 -0.90 18.61
C LYS A 334 -22.44 -0.92 17.09
N ARG A 335 -23.06 0.03 16.38
CA ARG A 335 -22.95 0.13 14.92
C ARG A 335 -21.53 0.48 14.47
N LEU A 336 -20.86 1.39 15.19
CA LEU A 336 -19.50 1.83 14.85
C LEU A 336 -18.41 0.88 15.36
N PHE A 337 -18.63 0.25 16.52
CA PHE A 337 -17.63 -0.52 17.25
C PHE A 337 -18.12 -1.92 17.61
N GLY A 338 -19.03 -2.50 16.83
CA GLY A 338 -19.64 -3.81 17.12
C GLY A 338 -18.61 -4.88 17.42
N ASP A 339 -17.60 -5.02 16.56
CA ASP A 339 -16.49 -5.95 16.77
C ASP A 339 -15.76 -5.73 18.10
N LEU A 340 -15.47 -4.48 18.45
CA LEU A 340 -14.75 -4.13 19.67
C LEU A 340 -15.63 -4.32 20.92
N MET A 341 -16.91 -4.03 20.82
CA MET A 341 -17.87 -4.14 21.92
C MET A 341 -18.33 -5.59 22.15
N GLU A 342 -18.41 -6.41 21.12
CA GLU A 342 -18.84 -7.82 21.20
C GLU A 342 -17.67 -8.77 21.42
N LYS A 343 -16.57 -8.65 20.65
CA LYS A 343 -15.42 -9.58 20.76
C LYS A 343 -14.54 -9.27 21.97
N GLN A 344 -14.30 -8.00 22.26
CA GLN A 344 -13.41 -7.59 23.36
C GLN A 344 -14.17 -7.19 24.63
N ASN A 345 -15.52 -7.27 24.60
CA ASN A 345 -16.40 -6.96 25.72
C ASN A 345 -16.07 -5.61 26.39
N ARG A 346 -15.71 -4.60 25.60
CA ARG A 346 -15.28 -3.27 26.09
C ARG A 346 -15.92 -2.12 25.33
N LEU A 347 -16.14 -0.99 26.00
CA LEU A 347 -16.58 0.26 25.36
C LEU A 347 -15.39 0.91 24.57
N PRO A 348 -15.62 1.53 23.40
CA PRO A 348 -14.59 2.32 22.70
C PRO A 348 -13.98 3.41 23.59
N ARG A 349 -12.70 3.72 23.37
CA ARG A 349 -12.00 4.80 24.08
C ARG A 349 -12.36 6.15 23.47
N GLN A 350 -12.13 7.22 24.23
CA GLN A 350 -12.21 8.59 23.70
C GLN A 350 -11.34 8.77 22.44
N GLN A 351 -10.13 8.19 22.43
CA GLN A 351 -9.26 8.25 21.25
C GLN A 351 -9.86 7.56 20.03
N ASP A 352 -10.63 6.49 20.20
CA ASP A 352 -11.25 5.76 19.09
C ASP A 352 -12.36 6.61 18.46
N LEU A 353 -13.17 7.28 19.30
CA LEU A 353 -14.16 8.26 18.83
C LEU A 353 -13.52 9.47 18.15
N VAL A 354 -12.43 10.00 18.71
CA VAL A 354 -11.69 11.14 18.15
C VAL A 354 -11.06 10.77 16.80
N ARG A 355 -10.49 9.57 16.64
CA ARG A 355 -9.94 9.10 15.36
C ARG A 355 -11.01 9.00 14.27
N LEU A 356 -12.24 8.63 14.63
CA LEU A 356 -13.38 8.62 13.71
C LEU A 356 -14.04 10.00 13.54
N GLY A 357 -13.54 11.04 14.20
CA GLY A 357 -14.14 12.38 14.19
C GLY A 357 -15.50 12.46 14.90
N ARG A 358 -15.90 11.43 15.66
CA ARG A 358 -17.20 11.34 16.36
C ARG A 358 -17.15 11.98 17.74
N HIS A 359 -16.82 13.27 17.77
CA HIS A 359 -16.78 14.08 18.99
C HIS A 359 -18.17 14.27 19.62
N ASP A 360 -19.23 14.15 18.82
CA ASP A 360 -20.62 14.16 19.26
C ASP A 360 -20.90 13.05 20.28
N LEU A 361 -20.40 11.83 20.02
CA LEU A 361 -20.57 10.69 20.91
C LEU A 361 -19.74 10.83 22.19
N ASP A 362 -18.47 11.25 22.09
CA ASP A 362 -17.62 11.54 23.26
C ASP A 362 -18.27 12.56 24.20
N TRP A 363 -18.75 13.66 23.61
CA TRP A 363 -19.43 14.71 24.35
C TRP A 363 -20.73 14.20 24.99
N ALA A 364 -21.55 13.43 24.25
CA ALA A 364 -22.78 12.83 24.75
C ALA A 364 -22.53 11.91 25.96
N ILE A 365 -21.49 11.06 25.88
CA ILE A 365 -21.07 10.15 26.95
C ILE A 365 -20.75 10.94 28.21
N HIS A 366 -19.95 12.00 28.10
CA HIS A 366 -19.56 12.82 29.24
C HIS A 366 -20.70 13.66 29.80
N ARG A 367 -21.49 14.29 28.94
CA ARG A 367 -22.51 15.28 29.33
C ARG A 367 -23.77 14.63 29.89
N TRP A 368 -24.27 13.55 29.27
CA TRP A 368 -25.58 12.99 29.61
C TRP A 368 -25.50 11.65 30.32
N HIS A 369 -24.50 10.82 30.01
CA HIS A 369 -24.37 9.47 30.59
C HIS A 369 -23.37 9.39 31.75
N GLY A 370 -22.87 10.55 32.19
CA GLY A 370 -21.98 10.67 33.35
C GLY A 370 -20.58 10.11 33.12
N GLY A 371 -20.14 10.08 31.87
CA GLY A 371 -18.83 9.61 31.44
C GLY A 371 -18.76 8.12 31.09
N TYR A 372 -17.66 7.73 30.46
CA TYR A 372 -17.40 6.36 29.97
C TYR A 372 -17.62 5.28 31.04
N VAL A 373 -17.26 5.58 32.29
CA VAL A 373 -17.35 4.61 33.41
C VAL A 373 -18.81 4.30 33.74
N ARG A 374 -19.66 5.31 33.84
CA ARG A 374 -21.09 5.13 34.16
C ARG A 374 -21.83 4.48 33.00
N LEU A 375 -21.53 4.88 31.77
CA LEU A 375 -22.12 4.27 30.59
C LEU A 375 -21.74 2.78 30.48
N ALA A 376 -20.45 2.43 30.61
CA ALA A 376 -20.00 1.04 30.59
C ALA A 376 -20.66 0.19 31.69
N ALA A 377 -20.72 0.69 32.92
CA ALA A 377 -21.41 0.00 34.02
C ALA A 377 -22.90 -0.22 33.72
N SER A 378 -23.56 0.78 33.11
CA SER A 378 -24.98 0.69 32.75
C SER A 378 -25.28 -0.31 31.64
N MET A 379 -24.28 -0.66 30.84
CA MET A 379 -24.36 -1.65 29.76
C MET A 379 -24.01 -3.08 30.22
N GLY A 380 -23.66 -3.27 31.49
CA GLY A 380 -23.16 -4.56 31.98
C GLY A 380 -21.74 -4.88 31.53
N TYR A 381 -21.04 -3.94 30.88
CA TYR A 381 -19.60 -4.06 30.70
C TYR A 381 -18.95 -3.90 32.07
N LEU A 382 -18.61 -5.03 32.69
CA LEU A 382 -17.69 -5.10 33.82
C LEU A 382 -16.46 -4.33 33.39
N ARG A 383 -16.25 -3.16 34.02
CA ARG A 383 -15.24 -2.14 33.73
C ARG A 383 -14.28 -2.58 32.61
N SER A 384 -14.34 -1.92 31.45
CA SER A 384 -13.35 -2.07 30.37
C SER A 384 -11.90 -1.79 30.80
N ARG A 385 -11.70 -1.32 32.03
CA ARG A 385 -10.47 -1.49 32.79
C ARG A 385 -10.71 -2.59 33.80
N LEU A 386 -9.87 -3.65 33.80
CA LEU A 386 -9.63 -4.47 35.00
C LEU A 386 -9.87 -3.61 36.24
N PRO A 387 -10.73 -4.03 37.18
CA PRO A 387 -11.37 -3.15 38.14
C PRO A 387 -10.35 -2.15 38.68
N CYS A 388 -10.52 -0.87 38.29
CA CYS A 388 -9.61 0.21 38.70
C CYS A 388 -9.26 -0.02 40.15
N LYS A 389 -8.01 -0.43 40.36
CA LYS A 389 -7.55 -0.86 41.67
C LYS A 389 -7.80 0.31 42.64
N PRO A 390 -8.13 0.04 43.91
CA PRO A 390 -8.52 1.08 44.85
C PRO A 390 -7.49 2.21 44.89
N ARG A 391 -7.94 3.42 45.21
CA ARG A 391 -7.05 4.57 45.36
C ARG A 391 -5.97 4.18 46.38
N ASN A 392 -4.69 4.27 45.99
CA ASN A 392 -3.49 3.81 46.72
C ASN A 392 -3.04 2.35 46.52
N PHE A 393 -3.71 1.53 45.70
CA PHE A 393 -3.24 0.16 45.42
C PHE A 393 -1.80 0.11 44.89
N TRP A 394 -1.47 1.03 43.97
CA TRP A 394 -0.12 1.19 43.41
C TRP A 394 0.83 2.04 44.29
N SER A 395 0.51 2.21 45.57
CA SER A 395 1.45 2.82 46.53
C SER A 395 2.36 1.79 47.18
N GLU A 396 1.95 0.52 47.21
CA GLU A 396 2.75 -0.57 47.74
C GLU A 396 3.46 -1.33 46.62
N GLU A 397 4.77 -1.55 46.79
CA GLU A 397 5.61 -2.24 45.82
C GLU A 397 5.19 -3.71 45.62
N LYS A 398 4.73 -4.38 46.67
CA LYS A 398 4.23 -5.77 46.63
C LYS A 398 3.04 -5.95 45.68
N ASN A 399 2.16 -4.95 45.58
CA ASN A 399 1.02 -5.01 44.67
C ASN A 399 1.46 -4.94 43.21
N LEU A 400 2.49 -4.15 42.91
CA LEU A 400 3.11 -4.13 41.58
C LEU A 400 3.77 -5.47 41.25
N GLU A 401 4.53 -6.03 42.18
CA GLU A 401 5.18 -7.34 42.02
C GLU A 401 4.17 -8.46 41.73
N ASN A 402 3.10 -8.53 42.52
CA ASN A 402 2.07 -9.58 42.37
C ASN A 402 1.34 -9.47 41.03
N GLU A 403 0.99 -8.26 40.60
CA GLU A 403 0.32 -8.03 39.31
C GLU A 403 1.24 -8.30 38.12
N LEU A 404 2.53 -7.93 38.22
CA LEU A 404 3.51 -8.28 37.19
C LEU A 404 3.72 -9.79 37.09
N ARG A 405 3.84 -10.50 38.22
CA ARG A 405 3.96 -11.97 38.21
C ARG A 405 2.71 -12.65 37.64
N ALA A 406 1.53 -12.17 38.01
CA ALA A 406 0.27 -12.67 37.46
C ALA A 406 0.21 -12.46 35.94
N LEU A 407 0.66 -11.30 35.46
CA LEU A 407 0.75 -11.02 34.03
C LEU A 407 1.72 -11.98 33.33
N LEU A 408 2.94 -12.12 33.85
CA LEU A 408 3.96 -13.01 33.27
C LEU A 408 3.50 -14.47 33.17
N LYS A 409 2.77 -14.95 34.18
CA LYS A 409 2.17 -16.28 34.18
C LYS A 409 1.05 -16.40 33.13
N ALA A 410 0.22 -15.38 32.97
CA ALA A 410 -0.90 -15.39 32.04
C ALA A 410 -0.46 -15.31 30.56
N THR A 411 0.62 -14.59 30.27
CA THR A 411 1.08 -14.33 28.90
C THR A 411 2.21 -15.24 28.44
N ASN A 412 2.66 -16.16 29.31
CA ASN A 412 3.79 -17.06 29.08
C ASN A 412 5.06 -16.35 28.58
N LEU A 413 5.31 -15.12 29.05
CA LEU A 413 6.46 -14.31 28.62
C LEU A 413 7.77 -14.78 29.25
N GLY A 414 7.73 -15.83 30.08
CA GLY A 414 8.85 -16.29 30.89
C GLY A 414 9.22 -15.29 32.00
N TRP A 415 10.38 -15.49 32.61
CA TRP A 415 10.89 -14.61 33.68
C TRP A 415 11.62 -13.37 33.12
N ARG A 416 11.00 -12.68 32.16
CA ARG A 416 11.51 -11.46 31.52
C ARG A 416 10.59 -10.28 31.81
N MET A 417 11.14 -9.07 31.90
CA MET A 417 10.31 -7.89 32.10
C MET A 417 9.54 -7.54 30.81
N PRO A 418 8.21 -7.33 30.86
CA PRO A 418 7.44 -6.95 29.67
C PRO A 418 7.89 -5.59 29.13
N ARG A 419 7.94 -5.46 27.79
CA ARG A 419 8.17 -4.18 27.12
C ARG A 419 6.97 -3.27 27.28
N ARG A 420 7.19 -1.96 27.13
CA ARG A 420 6.11 -0.98 27.15
C ARG A 420 5.03 -1.34 26.13
N ASP A 421 5.42 -1.63 24.89
CA ASP A 421 4.49 -1.91 23.80
C ASP A 421 3.68 -3.20 24.05
N GLU A 422 4.31 -4.21 24.67
CA GLU A 422 3.62 -5.43 25.10
C GLU A 422 2.56 -5.13 26.18
N LEU A 423 2.89 -4.29 27.17
CA LEU A 423 1.92 -3.85 28.17
C LEU A 423 0.81 -2.98 27.56
N GLU A 424 1.12 -2.16 26.56
CA GLU A 424 0.13 -1.35 25.84
C GLU A 424 -0.82 -2.23 25.00
N ALA A 425 -0.29 -3.27 24.35
CA ALA A 425 -1.06 -4.27 23.60
C ALA A 425 -1.99 -5.08 24.50
N LEU A 426 -1.58 -5.36 25.74
CA LEU A 426 -2.38 -6.02 26.77
C LEU A 426 -3.34 -5.07 27.51
N ASP A 427 -3.41 -3.79 27.11
CA ASP A 427 -4.18 -2.74 27.78
C ASP A 427 -3.85 -2.54 29.27
N ARG A 428 -2.61 -2.84 29.67
CA ARG A 428 -2.11 -2.73 31.05
C ARG A 428 -1.38 -1.40 31.30
N HIS A 429 -2.03 -0.30 30.94
CA HIS A 429 -1.53 1.07 31.19
C HIS A 429 -1.38 1.39 32.68
N ASP A 430 -2.15 0.70 33.54
CA ASP A 430 -2.03 0.73 35.00
C ASP A 430 -0.64 0.28 35.47
N LEU A 431 -0.14 -0.84 34.92
CA LEU A 431 1.19 -1.34 35.21
C LEU A 431 2.27 -0.42 34.69
N ILE A 432 2.13 0.15 33.49
CA ILE A 432 3.10 1.13 32.94
C ILE A 432 3.25 2.32 33.90
N TYR A 433 2.12 2.86 34.39
CA TYR A 433 2.13 3.96 35.34
C TYR A 433 2.75 3.57 36.68
N ALA A 434 2.40 2.40 37.22
CA ALA A 434 2.96 1.89 38.45
C ALA A 434 4.49 1.67 38.33
N ILE A 435 4.95 1.00 37.27
CA ILE A 435 6.37 0.79 36.99
C ILE A 435 7.12 2.12 36.95
N ARG A 436 6.58 3.13 36.27
CA ARG A 436 7.17 4.48 36.22
C ARG A 436 7.23 5.12 37.61
N LYS A 437 6.19 4.96 38.44
CA LYS A 437 6.15 5.47 39.83
C LYS A 437 7.23 4.83 40.70
N PHE A 438 7.54 3.55 40.51
CA PHE A 438 8.59 2.82 41.24
C PHE A 438 9.99 2.92 40.60
N GLY A 439 10.26 3.98 39.82
CA GLY A 439 11.59 4.26 39.28
C GLY A 439 11.86 3.71 37.88
N GLY A 440 10.81 3.29 37.16
CA GLY A 440 10.90 2.85 35.76
C GLY A 440 11.18 1.35 35.58
N PHE A 441 11.11 0.90 34.33
CA PHE A 441 11.19 -0.52 33.96
C PHE A 441 12.48 -1.20 34.45
N ILE A 442 13.62 -0.52 34.34
CA ILE A 442 14.93 -1.05 34.74
C ILE A 442 14.98 -1.26 36.25
N THR A 443 14.55 -0.28 37.04
CA THR A 443 14.56 -0.33 38.50
C THR A 443 13.68 -1.46 39.00
N VAL A 444 12.44 -1.54 38.50
CA VAL A 444 11.49 -2.58 38.88
C VAL A 444 11.99 -3.97 38.49
N ALA A 445 12.50 -4.15 37.27
CA ALA A 445 13.05 -5.45 36.86
C ALA A 445 14.24 -5.90 37.70
N SER A 446 15.12 -4.96 38.06
CA SER A 446 16.26 -5.24 38.94
C SER A 446 15.83 -5.69 40.33
N LYS A 447 14.83 -5.01 40.89
CA LYS A 447 14.29 -5.35 42.21
C LYS A 447 13.55 -6.69 42.22
N LEU A 448 12.85 -7.01 41.13
CA LEU A 448 12.09 -8.26 40.99
C LEU A 448 12.93 -9.44 40.47
N GLY A 449 14.20 -9.21 40.17
CA GLY A 449 15.08 -10.23 39.57
C GLY A 449 14.61 -10.68 38.18
N LEU A 450 13.86 -9.86 37.45
CA LEU A 450 13.40 -10.16 36.09
C LEU A 450 14.54 -9.91 35.10
N SER A 451 14.68 -10.78 34.08
CA SER A 451 15.73 -10.61 33.08
C SER A 451 15.60 -9.25 32.38
N ARG A 452 16.70 -8.48 32.44
CA ARG A 452 16.84 -7.15 31.81
C ARG A 452 17.02 -7.23 30.29
N GLU A 453 17.29 -8.41 29.74
CA GLU A 453 17.61 -8.64 28.32
C GLU A 453 16.47 -8.19 27.39
N SER A 454 15.23 -8.22 27.89
CA SER A 454 14.03 -7.81 27.15
C SER A 454 13.71 -6.32 27.20
N ILE A 455 14.10 -5.62 28.27
CA ILE A 455 13.82 -4.18 28.51
C ILE A 455 14.70 -3.32 27.62
N ASN A 456 15.93 -3.78 27.46
CA ASN A 456 16.99 -3.06 26.82
C ASN A 456 17.28 -3.74 25.48
N GLY A 457 16.41 -3.52 24.48
CA GLY A 457 16.88 -3.59 23.09
C GLY A 457 18.14 -2.74 22.88
N THR A 458 18.40 -1.77 23.77
CA THR A 458 19.69 -1.11 23.94
C THR A 458 20.69 -1.97 24.71
N ARG A 459 21.49 -2.72 23.96
CA ARG A 459 22.73 -3.33 24.45
C ARG A 459 23.55 -2.35 25.33
N PRO A 460 24.29 -2.82 26.36
CA PRO A 460 24.96 -1.97 27.35
C PRO A 460 25.85 -0.89 26.72
N ARG A 461 26.04 0.24 27.40
CA ARG A 461 26.85 1.35 26.89
C ARG A 461 28.27 0.85 26.59
N GLY A 462 28.69 0.96 25.33
CA GLY A 462 29.97 0.42 24.83
C GLY A 462 29.86 -0.93 24.12
N TYR A 463 28.74 -1.64 24.19
CA TYR A 463 28.54 -2.93 23.50
C TYR A 463 28.82 -2.83 22.00
N TRP A 464 28.22 -1.83 21.33
CA TRP A 464 28.41 -1.57 19.91
C TRP A 464 29.78 -0.96 19.57
N SER A 465 30.59 -0.59 20.56
CA SER A 465 31.97 -0.16 20.31
C SER A 465 32.92 -1.35 20.16
N ASN A 466 32.53 -2.54 20.63
CA ASN A 466 33.28 -3.77 20.36
C ASN A 466 32.86 -4.34 18.99
N PHE A 467 33.85 -4.57 18.12
CA PHE A 467 33.61 -5.11 16.78
C PHE A 467 33.09 -6.56 16.82
N GLU A 468 33.53 -7.39 17.78
CA GLU A 468 33.10 -8.79 17.87
C GLU A 468 31.62 -8.91 18.20
N ASN A 469 31.10 -7.99 19.02
CA ASN A 469 29.67 -7.91 19.30
C ASN A 469 28.87 -7.53 18.04
N LEU A 470 29.35 -6.55 17.27
CA LEU A 470 28.74 -6.20 15.99
C LEU A 470 28.80 -7.40 15.03
N ARG A 471 29.94 -8.09 14.98
CA ARG A 471 30.15 -9.26 14.13
C ARG A 471 29.12 -10.36 14.41
N ASN A 472 28.97 -10.75 15.68
CA ASN A 472 28.02 -11.80 16.09
C ASN A 472 26.57 -11.42 15.79
N GLU A 473 26.18 -10.17 16.07
CA GLU A 473 24.83 -9.67 15.80
C GLU A 473 24.52 -9.60 14.30
N LEU A 474 25.53 -9.22 13.50
CA LEU A 474 25.39 -9.14 12.06
C LEU A 474 25.36 -10.54 11.42
N GLU A 475 26.17 -11.48 11.91
CA GLU A 475 26.14 -12.89 11.52
C GLU A 475 24.77 -13.51 11.84
N ALA A 476 24.25 -13.29 13.04
CA ALA A 476 22.91 -13.76 13.42
C ALA A 476 21.82 -13.16 12.53
N PHE A 477 21.89 -11.85 12.25
CA PHE A 477 20.96 -11.20 11.34
C PHE A 477 21.02 -11.77 9.91
N ILE A 478 22.22 -12.02 9.38
CA ILE A 478 22.42 -12.59 8.04
C ILE A 478 21.93 -14.03 7.98
N GLN A 479 22.13 -14.81 9.05
CA GLN A 479 21.66 -16.19 9.13
C GLN A 479 20.13 -16.26 9.12
N GLU A 480 19.45 -15.31 9.75
CA GLU A 480 18.00 -15.28 9.86
C GLU A 480 17.31 -14.61 8.64
N ASN A 481 17.91 -13.56 8.07
CA ASN A 481 17.22 -12.69 7.10
C ASN A 481 18.04 -12.38 5.82
N GLY A 482 19.24 -12.94 5.68
CA GLY A 482 20.19 -12.55 4.64
C GLY A 482 20.77 -13.71 3.84
N HIS A 483 21.66 -13.37 2.91
CA HIS A 483 22.45 -14.37 2.19
C HIS A 483 23.84 -14.48 2.82
N PRO A 484 24.30 -15.70 3.15
CA PRO A 484 25.63 -15.92 3.72
C PRO A 484 26.73 -15.26 2.88
N GLY A 485 27.60 -14.51 3.54
CA GLY A 485 28.74 -13.85 2.89
C GLY A 485 28.40 -12.55 2.14
N ILE A 486 27.17 -12.06 2.20
CA ILE A 486 26.77 -10.77 1.61
C ILE A 486 26.40 -9.79 2.72
N MET A 487 26.98 -8.59 2.68
CA MET A 487 26.67 -7.51 3.60
C MET A 487 25.25 -6.97 3.32
N PRO A 488 24.31 -7.03 4.29
CA PRO A 488 22.96 -6.51 4.09
C PRO A 488 22.94 -5.00 3.84
N ARG A 489 21.95 -4.53 3.08
CA ARG A 489 21.75 -3.11 2.82
C ARG A 489 21.09 -2.44 4.03
N PHE A 490 21.30 -1.13 4.19
CA PHE A 490 20.62 -0.36 5.22
C PHE A 490 19.10 -0.46 5.15
N ASP A 491 18.53 -0.58 3.94
CA ASP A 491 17.08 -0.73 3.79
C ASP A 491 16.57 -2.07 4.37
N GLN A 492 17.37 -3.14 4.30
CA GLN A 492 17.03 -4.42 4.94
C GLN A 492 17.02 -4.27 6.46
N PHE A 493 18.03 -3.65 7.08
CA PHE A 493 18.00 -3.43 8.53
C PHE A 493 16.80 -2.57 8.96
N ARG A 494 16.40 -1.56 8.18
CA ARG A 494 15.21 -0.75 8.49
C ARG A 494 13.92 -1.55 8.41
N MET A 495 13.81 -2.45 7.44
CA MET A 495 12.63 -3.31 7.28
C MET A 495 12.39 -4.20 8.51
N TYR A 496 13.45 -4.60 9.21
CA TYR A 496 13.37 -5.40 10.44
C TYR A 496 13.59 -4.57 11.72
N ASP A 497 13.43 -3.25 11.66
CA ASP A 497 13.62 -2.32 12.79
C ASP A 497 14.99 -2.43 13.51
N ARG A 498 16.03 -2.90 12.81
CA ARG A 498 17.42 -3.03 13.29
C ARG A 498 18.26 -1.76 13.05
N GLU A 499 17.73 -0.62 13.47
CA GLU A 499 18.45 0.67 13.42
C GLU A 499 19.69 0.71 14.32
N ASP A 500 19.76 -0.19 15.32
CA ASP A 500 20.94 -0.43 16.15
C ASP A 500 22.15 -0.91 15.34
N LEU A 501 21.95 -1.89 14.44
CA LEU A 501 22.98 -2.39 13.54
C LEU A 501 23.48 -1.32 12.58
N ILE A 502 22.57 -0.50 12.02
CA ILE A 502 22.96 0.61 11.13
C ILE A 502 23.93 1.57 11.84
N ARG A 503 23.59 1.99 13.07
CA ARG A 503 24.45 2.89 13.86
C ARG A 503 25.76 2.23 14.28
N ALA A 504 25.73 0.94 14.62
CA ALA A 504 26.93 0.19 14.96
C ALA A 504 27.87 0.05 13.75
N ILE A 505 27.33 -0.29 12.57
CA ILE A 505 28.08 -0.35 11.31
C ILE A 505 28.71 1.00 10.98
N GLN A 506 27.96 2.09 11.12
CA GLN A 506 28.50 3.45 10.91
C GLN A 506 29.63 3.80 11.88
N ARG A 507 29.53 3.37 13.15
CA ARG A 507 30.58 3.57 14.16
C ARG A 507 31.87 2.82 13.82
N HIS A 508 31.76 1.65 13.18
CA HIS A 508 32.90 0.82 12.75
C HIS A 508 33.42 1.14 11.34
N GLY A 509 33.24 2.39 10.87
CA GLY A 509 33.78 2.84 9.58
C GLY A 509 32.82 2.67 8.39
N GLY A 510 31.56 2.31 8.65
CA GLY A 510 30.54 2.12 7.62
C GLY A 510 30.52 0.71 7.03
N PRO A 511 29.55 0.43 6.14
CA PRO A 511 29.30 -0.93 5.68
C PRO A 511 30.43 -1.50 4.81
N ALA A 512 31.22 -0.63 4.17
CA ALA A 512 32.42 -1.00 3.43
C ALA A 512 33.47 -1.66 4.31
N GLU A 513 33.80 -0.98 5.41
CA GLU A 513 34.88 -1.36 6.30
C GLU A 513 34.49 -2.57 7.13
N VAL A 514 33.24 -2.61 7.61
CA VAL A 514 32.69 -3.78 8.30
C VAL A 514 32.68 -5.00 7.40
N ALA A 515 32.21 -4.87 6.15
CA ALA A 515 32.22 -5.98 5.21
C ALA A 515 33.64 -6.45 4.88
N ARG A 516 34.59 -5.52 4.70
CA ARG A 516 36.00 -5.87 4.50
C ARG A 516 36.56 -6.67 5.68
N ARG A 517 36.27 -6.26 6.91
CA ARG A 517 36.71 -6.95 8.14
C ARG A 517 36.05 -8.31 8.33
N MET A 518 34.80 -8.47 7.92
CA MET A 518 34.07 -9.75 8.00
C MET A 518 34.25 -10.63 6.76
N HIS A 519 35.07 -10.21 5.78
CA HIS A 519 35.21 -10.87 4.49
C HIS A 519 33.87 -11.05 3.74
N TYR A 520 32.93 -10.12 3.98
CA TYR A 520 31.65 -10.08 3.31
C TYR A 520 31.68 -9.25 2.04
N PHE A 521 30.82 -9.65 1.13
CA PHE A 521 30.59 -8.97 -0.10
C PHE A 521 29.73 -7.72 0.13
N TRP A 522 30.33 -6.55 -0.02
CA TRP A 522 29.59 -5.29 0.01
C TRP A 522 29.25 -4.82 -1.39
N TYR A 523 27.97 -4.48 -1.58
CA TYR A 523 27.47 -3.88 -2.81
C TYR A 523 28.19 -2.58 -3.14
N GLY A 524 28.72 -1.82 -2.19
CA GLY A 524 29.29 -0.50 -2.50
C GLY A 524 28.22 0.57 -2.74
N PRO A 525 28.58 1.86 -2.66
CA PRO A 525 27.69 2.95 -3.02
C PRO A 525 27.33 2.87 -4.51
N SER A 526 26.24 3.52 -4.92
CA SER A 526 25.91 3.63 -6.34
C SER A 526 27.03 4.27 -7.17
N SER A 527 27.91 5.08 -6.57
CA SER A 527 29.12 5.61 -7.20
C SER A 527 30.18 4.55 -7.51
N PHE A 528 30.31 3.50 -6.70
CA PHE A 528 31.24 2.39 -6.93
C PHE A 528 30.89 1.66 -8.24
N TRP A 529 29.59 1.44 -8.49
CA TRP A 529 29.08 0.81 -9.71
C TRP A 529 28.97 1.75 -10.91
N ARG A 530 29.26 3.04 -10.77
CA ARG A 530 29.36 3.96 -11.91
C ARG A 530 30.74 3.90 -12.56
N ASP A 531 31.72 3.33 -11.87
CA ASP A 531 33.03 3.05 -12.43
C ASP A 531 33.01 1.66 -13.08
N PHE A 532 33.19 1.65 -14.40
CA PHE A 532 33.15 0.44 -15.22
C PHE A 532 34.22 -0.56 -14.79
N GLU A 533 35.36 -0.08 -14.30
CA GLU A 533 36.48 -0.93 -13.91
C GLU A 533 36.13 -1.83 -12.71
N ASN A 534 35.25 -1.35 -11.83
CA ASN A 534 34.74 -2.14 -10.71
C ASN A 534 33.79 -3.24 -11.19
N VAL A 535 32.90 -2.92 -12.14
CA VAL A 535 32.03 -3.92 -12.78
C VAL A 535 32.87 -4.99 -13.48
N ARG A 536 33.85 -4.57 -14.28
CA ARG A 536 34.81 -5.44 -14.95
C ARG A 536 35.49 -6.40 -13.98
N LYS A 537 36.15 -5.88 -12.95
CA LYS A 537 36.86 -6.71 -11.95
C LYS A 537 35.94 -7.73 -11.30
N ARG A 538 34.75 -7.30 -10.88
CA ARG A 538 33.79 -8.18 -10.18
C ARG A 538 33.16 -9.23 -11.10
N LEU A 539 32.96 -8.91 -12.37
CA LEU A 539 32.39 -9.80 -13.36
C LEU A 539 33.45 -10.81 -13.86
N CYS A 540 34.68 -10.38 -14.11
CA CYS A 540 35.79 -11.29 -14.41
C CYS A 540 36.06 -12.27 -13.26
N ALA A 541 36.04 -11.80 -12.01
CA ALA A 541 36.16 -12.66 -10.84
C ALA A 541 34.99 -13.67 -10.71
N PHE A 542 33.80 -13.30 -11.18
CA PHE A 542 32.67 -14.23 -11.26
C PHE A 542 32.89 -15.30 -12.34
N LEU A 543 33.37 -14.90 -13.52
CA LEU A 543 33.65 -15.79 -14.65
C LEU A 543 34.83 -16.74 -14.41
N GLN A 544 35.78 -16.38 -13.56
CA GLN A 544 36.91 -17.25 -13.18
C GLN A 544 36.51 -18.41 -12.26
N LYS A 545 35.29 -18.42 -11.69
CA LYS A 545 34.83 -19.53 -10.83
C LYS A 545 34.62 -20.81 -11.66
N PRO A 546 35.05 -21.98 -11.17
CA PRO A 546 34.86 -23.25 -11.89
C PRO A 546 33.35 -23.52 -12.11
N GLY A 547 33.00 -23.91 -13.33
CA GLY A 547 31.61 -24.18 -13.74
C GLY A 547 30.87 -22.99 -14.36
N GLN A 548 31.48 -21.80 -14.46
CA GLN A 548 30.94 -20.69 -15.23
C GLN A 548 31.43 -20.73 -16.68
N PRO A 549 30.60 -20.35 -17.68
CA PRO A 549 31.00 -20.38 -19.08
C PRO A 549 32.09 -19.33 -19.34
N GLN A 550 33.32 -19.79 -19.60
CA GLN A 550 34.43 -18.91 -19.95
C GLN A 550 34.18 -18.27 -21.31
N GLY A 551 34.52 -16.99 -21.45
CA GLY A 551 34.34 -16.24 -22.70
C GLY A 551 32.91 -15.80 -23.01
N ARG A 552 31.91 -16.23 -22.23
CA ARG A 552 30.50 -15.85 -22.41
C ARG A 552 30.03 -14.89 -21.33
N MET A 553 29.30 -13.86 -21.72
CA MET A 553 28.61 -12.95 -20.81
C MET A 553 27.49 -13.70 -20.08
N PRO A 554 27.48 -13.73 -18.73
CA PRO A 554 26.42 -14.37 -17.98
C PRO A 554 25.08 -13.68 -18.24
N THR A 555 24.02 -14.47 -18.38
CA THR A 555 22.68 -13.90 -18.48
C THR A 555 22.28 -13.24 -17.17
N GLN A 556 21.33 -12.29 -17.22
CA GLN A 556 20.81 -11.67 -16.01
C GLN A 556 20.23 -12.73 -15.05
N GLN A 557 19.58 -13.77 -15.59
CA GLN A 557 19.05 -14.90 -14.82
C GLN A 557 20.16 -15.68 -14.10
N GLU A 558 21.26 -15.99 -14.79
CA GLU A 558 22.42 -16.68 -14.22
C GLU A 558 23.06 -15.87 -13.08
N LEU A 559 23.18 -14.55 -13.24
CA LEU A 559 23.66 -13.67 -12.17
C LEU A 559 22.71 -13.64 -10.97
N ILE A 560 21.39 -13.64 -11.20
CA ILE A 560 20.38 -13.71 -10.12
C ILE A 560 20.46 -15.05 -9.39
N LEU A 561 20.49 -16.17 -10.11
CA LEU A 561 20.59 -17.51 -9.54
C LEU A 561 21.89 -17.71 -8.75
N ALA A 562 22.96 -17.02 -9.14
CA ALA A 562 24.22 -17.01 -8.41
C ALA A 562 24.25 -16.02 -7.23
N GLY A 563 23.14 -15.35 -6.90
CA GLY A 563 23.05 -14.35 -5.83
C GLY A 563 23.83 -13.06 -6.12
N ARG A 564 24.21 -12.82 -7.38
CA ARG A 564 25.02 -11.68 -7.82
C ARG A 564 24.18 -10.53 -8.38
N LEU A 565 23.18 -10.11 -7.59
CA LEU A 565 22.33 -8.94 -7.90
C LEU A 565 23.13 -7.64 -8.04
N ASP A 566 24.30 -7.59 -7.40
CA ASP A 566 25.28 -6.52 -7.51
C ASP A 566 25.77 -6.33 -8.95
N LEU A 567 26.12 -7.43 -9.62
CA LEU A 567 26.58 -7.42 -10.99
C LEU A 567 25.44 -7.08 -11.94
N VAL A 568 24.23 -7.57 -11.69
CA VAL A 568 23.04 -7.18 -12.48
C VAL A 568 22.85 -5.67 -12.46
N TYR A 569 22.94 -5.06 -11.27
CA TYR A 569 22.80 -3.63 -11.11
C TYR A 569 23.94 -2.85 -11.78
N GLY A 570 25.19 -3.27 -11.56
CA GLY A 570 26.36 -2.65 -12.20
C GLY A 570 26.30 -2.74 -13.72
N VAL A 571 25.95 -3.91 -14.25
CA VAL A 571 25.77 -4.15 -15.69
C VAL A 571 24.67 -3.23 -16.25
N HIS A 572 23.56 -3.09 -15.54
CA HIS A 572 22.48 -2.19 -15.95
C HIS A 572 22.91 -0.72 -15.99
N LEU A 573 23.70 -0.26 -15.01
CA LEU A 573 24.21 1.12 -14.97
C LEU A 573 25.15 1.44 -16.13
N HIS A 574 25.84 0.44 -16.69
CA HIS A 574 26.81 0.60 -17.77
C HIS A 574 26.24 0.30 -19.17
N GLY A 575 24.92 0.40 -19.35
CA GLY A 575 24.27 0.21 -20.65
C GLY A 575 23.69 -1.18 -20.88
N GLY A 576 23.74 -2.06 -19.87
CA GLY A 576 23.18 -3.40 -19.91
C GLY A 576 24.20 -4.47 -20.32
N VAL A 577 23.70 -5.71 -20.43
CA VAL A 577 24.51 -6.93 -20.65
C VAL A 577 25.40 -6.80 -21.88
N TYR A 578 24.86 -6.23 -22.95
CA TYR A 578 25.54 -6.07 -24.22
C TYR A 578 26.75 -5.15 -24.18
N GLU A 579 26.56 -3.95 -23.63
CA GLU A 579 27.60 -2.93 -23.64
C GLU A 579 28.77 -3.32 -22.73
N VAL A 580 28.44 -4.00 -21.62
CA VAL A 580 29.45 -4.61 -20.76
C VAL A 580 30.14 -5.78 -21.45
N ALA A 581 29.41 -6.68 -22.11
CA ALA A 581 30.00 -7.81 -22.82
C ALA A 581 30.96 -7.36 -23.94
N TRP A 582 30.53 -6.39 -24.76
CA TRP A 582 31.33 -5.81 -25.83
C TRP A 582 32.63 -5.19 -25.29
N ARG A 583 32.53 -4.37 -24.23
CA ARG A 583 33.71 -3.77 -23.58
C ARG A 583 34.66 -4.79 -22.96
N LEU A 584 34.18 -5.97 -22.60
CA LEU A 584 34.98 -7.04 -21.99
C LEU A 584 35.43 -8.10 -22.99
N GLY A 585 35.02 -8.01 -24.27
CA GLY A 585 35.27 -9.05 -25.26
C GLY A 585 34.61 -10.39 -24.90
N LEU A 586 33.42 -10.35 -24.29
CA LEU A 586 32.63 -11.54 -23.94
C LEU A 586 31.54 -11.78 -24.99
N ASP A 587 31.31 -13.05 -25.33
CA ASP A 587 30.25 -13.47 -26.22
C ASP A 587 28.89 -13.39 -25.51
N VAL A 588 27.90 -12.75 -26.14
CA VAL A 588 26.54 -12.75 -25.61
C VAL A 588 25.75 -13.87 -26.30
N VAL A 589 25.00 -14.64 -25.51
CA VAL A 589 24.18 -15.76 -26.02
C VAL A 589 23.26 -15.34 -27.15
N ASP A 590 22.69 -14.14 -27.02
CA ASP A 590 21.82 -13.54 -28.01
C ASP A 590 22.27 -12.10 -28.26
N PRO A 591 23.28 -11.85 -29.10
CA PRO A 591 23.81 -10.51 -29.33
C PRO A 591 22.71 -9.56 -29.81
N PRO A 592 22.77 -8.27 -29.42
CA PRO A 592 21.76 -7.33 -29.84
C PRO A 592 21.88 -7.24 -31.35
N ARG A 593 20.76 -7.40 -32.02
CA ARG A 593 20.77 -7.36 -33.48
C ARG A 593 21.26 -5.98 -33.94
N ALA A 594 21.95 -5.94 -35.09
CA ALA A 594 22.62 -4.74 -35.59
C ALA A 594 21.70 -3.50 -35.56
N PRO A 595 22.23 -2.28 -35.40
CA PRO A 595 21.46 -1.06 -35.64
C PRO A 595 20.76 -1.18 -37.00
N PHE A 596 19.47 -0.85 -37.06
CA PHE A 596 18.60 -1.04 -38.24
C PHE A 596 18.15 -2.47 -38.56
N TYR A 597 18.65 -3.52 -37.88
CA TYR A 597 18.11 -4.87 -38.03
C TYR A 597 16.60 -4.89 -37.80
N TRP A 598 16.16 -4.21 -36.73
CA TRP A 598 14.75 -4.06 -36.40
C TRP A 598 13.99 -3.08 -37.28
N ASN A 599 14.60 -2.46 -38.31
CA ASN A 599 13.88 -1.62 -39.26
C ASN A 599 13.31 -2.43 -40.42
N ALA A 600 13.95 -3.55 -40.78
CA ALA A 600 13.36 -4.51 -41.69
C ALA A 600 12.31 -5.32 -40.94
N PHE A 601 11.10 -5.39 -41.50
CA PHE A 601 10.02 -6.13 -40.86
C PHE A 601 10.29 -7.63 -40.90
N GLU A 602 10.94 -8.11 -41.96
CA GLU A 602 11.31 -9.50 -42.21
C GLU A 602 12.16 -10.06 -41.06
N ASN A 603 13.03 -9.21 -40.50
CA ASN A 603 13.84 -9.54 -39.33
C ASN A 603 13.00 -9.68 -38.05
N VAL A 604 12.01 -8.81 -37.87
CA VAL A 604 11.01 -8.98 -36.80
C VAL A 604 10.25 -10.28 -37.01
N GLU A 605 9.95 -10.63 -38.26
CA GLU A 605 9.24 -11.87 -38.56
C GLU A 605 10.06 -13.10 -38.17
N THR A 606 11.32 -13.16 -38.62
CA THR A 606 12.25 -14.23 -38.28
C THR A 606 12.42 -14.39 -36.78
N GLU A 607 12.53 -13.28 -36.05
CA GLU A 607 12.70 -13.32 -34.59
C GLU A 607 11.43 -13.71 -33.85
N ILE A 608 10.25 -13.34 -34.34
CA ILE A 608 8.99 -13.86 -33.81
C ILE A 608 8.87 -15.35 -34.09
N PHE A 609 9.19 -15.83 -35.29
CA PHE A 609 9.16 -17.26 -35.60
C PHE A 609 10.17 -18.04 -34.75
N SER A 610 11.39 -17.53 -34.61
CA SER A 610 12.41 -18.11 -33.74
C SER A 610 11.94 -18.15 -32.28
N PHE A 611 11.38 -17.04 -31.80
CA PHE A 611 10.80 -16.95 -30.47
C PHE A 611 9.68 -17.95 -30.27
N LEU A 612 8.74 -18.04 -31.22
CA LEU A 612 7.60 -18.95 -31.19
C LEU A 612 8.06 -20.41 -31.20
N ASN A 613 9.09 -20.74 -31.99
CA ASN A 613 9.64 -22.09 -32.15
C ASN A 613 10.50 -22.55 -30.96
N CYS A 614 10.81 -21.68 -29.99
CA CYS A 614 11.44 -22.13 -28.76
C CYS A 614 10.51 -23.08 -27.98
N ALA A 615 11.09 -24.14 -27.39
CA ALA A 615 10.33 -25.22 -26.73
C ALA A 615 9.37 -24.72 -25.63
N VAL A 616 9.67 -23.58 -24.99
CA VAL A 616 8.85 -22.98 -23.93
C VAL A 616 7.57 -22.32 -24.47
N THR A 617 7.50 -22.00 -25.77
CA THR A 617 6.40 -21.26 -26.41
C THR A 617 5.65 -22.04 -27.47
N ALA A 618 6.04 -23.29 -27.75
CA ALA A 618 5.44 -24.13 -28.78
C ALA A 618 3.91 -24.32 -28.61
N ALA A 619 3.40 -24.26 -27.38
CA ALA A 619 1.96 -24.30 -27.09
C ALA A 619 1.16 -23.14 -27.72
N TRP A 620 1.78 -21.97 -27.92
CA TRP A 620 1.12 -20.80 -28.53
C TRP A 620 0.95 -20.96 -30.05
N ILE A 621 1.94 -21.57 -30.71
CA ILE A 621 1.87 -21.91 -32.14
C ILE A 621 0.77 -22.95 -32.36
N GLN A 622 0.73 -24.01 -31.56
CA GLN A 622 -0.27 -25.08 -31.71
C GLN A 622 -1.70 -24.54 -31.61
N ASN A 623 -1.91 -23.48 -30.81
CA ASN A 623 -3.20 -22.82 -30.67
C ASN A 623 -3.44 -21.68 -31.69
N GLY A 624 -2.43 -21.32 -32.49
CA GLY A 624 -2.48 -20.22 -33.44
C GLY A 624 -2.72 -18.88 -32.76
N VAL A 625 -2.16 -18.64 -31.57
CA VAL A 625 -2.35 -17.40 -30.78
C VAL A 625 -1.04 -16.62 -30.68
N MET A 626 -1.09 -15.32 -30.94
CA MET A 626 0.07 -14.43 -30.82
C MET A 626 0.44 -14.19 -29.33
N PRO A 627 1.70 -14.41 -28.92
CA PRO A 627 2.15 -14.12 -27.55
C PRO A 627 1.95 -12.66 -27.16
N THR A 628 1.57 -12.42 -25.90
CA THR A 628 1.41 -11.05 -25.39
C THR A 628 2.77 -10.34 -25.26
N SER A 629 2.75 -9.00 -25.21
CA SER A 629 3.98 -8.23 -24.97
C SER A 629 4.68 -8.62 -23.67
N ILE A 630 3.96 -9.09 -22.66
CA ILE A 630 4.57 -9.44 -21.38
C ILE A 630 5.21 -10.81 -21.45
N THR A 631 4.60 -11.77 -22.15
CA THR A 631 5.21 -13.08 -22.42
C THR A 631 6.58 -12.91 -23.08
N VAL A 632 6.66 -12.04 -24.10
CA VAL A 632 7.90 -11.73 -24.83
C VAL A 632 8.92 -10.97 -23.94
N VAL A 633 8.47 -10.14 -23.00
CA VAL A 633 9.37 -9.42 -22.08
C VAL A 633 9.89 -10.33 -20.96
N ARG A 634 9.04 -11.24 -20.43
CA ARG A 634 9.40 -12.19 -19.38
C ARG A 634 10.38 -13.25 -19.85
N SER A 635 10.35 -13.60 -21.13
CA SER A 635 11.37 -14.44 -21.75
C SER A 635 12.71 -13.73 -22.02
N GLY A 636 12.85 -12.46 -21.60
CA GLY A 636 14.06 -11.67 -21.80
C GLY A 636 14.13 -10.92 -23.14
N ARG A 637 13.18 -11.15 -24.06
CA ARG A 637 13.18 -10.56 -25.42
C ARG A 637 12.52 -9.17 -25.48
N ARG A 638 12.99 -8.24 -24.64
CA ARG A 638 12.48 -6.85 -24.61
C ARG A 638 12.71 -6.10 -25.93
N ASP A 639 13.78 -6.42 -26.62
CA ASP A 639 14.14 -5.96 -27.96
C ASP A 639 13.04 -6.30 -28.98
N LEU A 640 12.60 -7.56 -28.99
CA LEU A 640 11.55 -8.06 -29.87
C LEU A 640 10.20 -7.39 -29.56
N ALA A 641 9.87 -7.26 -28.27
CA ALA A 641 8.67 -6.52 -27.88
C ALA A 641 8.75 -5.03 -28.29
N ALA A 642 9.92 -4.40 -28.23
CA ALA A 642 10.07 -3.02 -28.71
C ALA A 642 9.93 -2.93 -30.24
N SER A 643 10.51 -3.87 -30.99
CA SER A 643 10.44 -3.88 -32.46
C SER A 643 9.02 -4.14 -32.96
N ILE A 644 8.28 -5.07 -32.35
CA ILE A 644 6.86 -5.30 -32.65
C ILE A 644 6.05 -4.00 -32.50
N ARG A 645 6.31 -3.18 -31.45
CA ARG A 645 5.63 -1.88 -31.29
C ARG A 645 5.94 -0.90 -32.42
N ARG A 646 7.19 -0.85 -32.87
CA ARG A 646 7.62 0.06 -33.95
C ARG A 646 6.98 -0.32 -35.29
N HIS A 647 6.73 -1.60 -35.52
CA HIS A 647 6.16 -2.14 -36.75
C HIS A 647 4.63 -2.22 -36.75
N GLY A 648 3.97 -1.25 -36.10
CA GLY A 648 2.51 -1.15 -36.07
C GLY A 648 1.83 -1.93 -34.94
N GLY A 649 2.61 -2.54 -34.03
CA GLY A 649 2.11 -3.21 -32.84
C GLY A 649 1.63 -4.64 -33.09
N TRP A 650 1.13 -5.28 -32.03
CA TRP A 650 0.77 -6.70 -32.03
C TRP A 650 -0.28 -7.01 -33.08
N ASP A 651 -1.28 -6.16 -33.27
CA ASP A 651 -2.36 -6.43 -34.24
C ASP A 651 -1.92 -6.49 -35.70
N VAL A 652 -0.87 -5.74 -36.06
CA VAL A 652 -0.33 -5.76 -37.42
C VAL A 652 0.44 -7.05 -37.65
N ILE A 653 1.30 -7.41 -36.70
CA ILE A 653 2.02 -8.69 -36.69
C ILE A 653 1.04 -9.85 -36.72
N THR A 654 0.08 -9.88 -35.79
CA THR A 654 -0.91 -10.95 -35.68
C THR A 654 -1.65 -11.20 -37.00
N ARG A 655 -2.14 -10.15 -37.66
CA ARG A 655 -2.83 -10.28 -38.95
C ARG A 655 -1.91 -10.81 -40.05
N ARG A 656 -0.66 -10.36 -40.08
CA ARG A 656 0.33 -10.76 -41.11
C ARG A 656 0.74 -12.23 -40.96
N PHE A 657 0.85 -12.71 -39.73
CA PHE A 657 1.17 -14.10 -39.42
C PHE A 657 -0.04 -15.04 -39.46
N ASN A 658 -1.24 -14.54 -39.77
CA ASN A 658 -2.49 -15.28 -39.65
C ASN A 658 -2.67 -15.93 -38.26
N LEU A 659 -2.15 -15.27 -37.22
CA LEU A 659 -2.34 -15.67 -35.84
C LEU A 659 -3.58 -14.98 -35.28
N ARG A 660 -4.17 -15.56 -34.25
CA ARG A 660 -5.24 -14.93 -33.48
C ARG A 660 -4.59 -14.02 -32.43
N PRO A 661 -5.01 -12.76 -32.30
CA PRO A 661 -4.49 -11.89 -31.24
C PRO A 661 -4.89 -12.51 -29.90
N ALA A 662 -3.95 -12.60 -28.95
CA ALA A 662 -4.29 -13.02 -27.60
C ALA A 662 -5.40 -12.14 -26.98
N CYS A 663 -5.48 -10.87 -27.41
CA CYS A 663 -6.56 -9.95 -27.05
C CYS A 663 -7.04 -9.21 -28.32
N PRO A 664 -8.17 -9.61 -28.93
CA PRO A 664 -8.63 -8.97 -30.16
C PRO A 664 -9.04 -7.51 -29.92
N LYS A 665 -8.64 -6.62 -30.83
CA LYS A 665 -9.07 -5.21 -30.81
C LYS A 665 -10.59 -5.12 -30.76
N ARG A 666 -11.09 -4.45 -29.72
CA ARG A 666 -12.51 -4.19 -29.52
C ARG A 666 -12.91 -2.86 -30.16
N SER A 667 -14.14 -2.78 -30.66
CA SER A 667 -14.66 -1.57 -31.32
C SER A 667 -14.71 -0.37 -30.36
N LYS A 668 -14.65 0.86 -30.90
CA LYS A 668 -14.79 2.08 -30.08
C LYS A 668 -16.14 2.06 -29.36
N GLY A 669 -16.13 2.18 -28.03
CA GLY A 669 -17.32 2.07 -27.19
C GLY A 669 -17.63 0.66 -26.67
N TYR A 670 -16.89 -0.38 -27.11
CA TYR A 670 -17.06 -1.75 -26.59
C TYR A 670 -16.98 -1.80 -25.06
N TRP A 671 -15.99 -1.11 -24.48
CA TRP A 671 -15.77 -1.06 -23.03
C TRP A 671 -16.80 -0.22 -22.25
N ASN A 672 -17.64 0.57 -22.93
CA ASN A 672 -18.71 1.33 -22.27
C ASN A 672 -19.87 0.40 -21.85
N SER A 673 -20.03 -0.74 -22.52
CA SER A 673 -21.00 -1.75 -22.13
C SER A 673 -20.45 -2.59 -20.98
N PHE A 674 -21.14 -2.56 -19.85
CA PHE A 674 -20.78 -3.38 -18.69
C PHE A 674 -20.78 -4.88 -19.01
N ARG A 675 -21.75 -5.36 -19.82
CA ARG A 675 -21.82 -6.76 -20.27
C ARG A 675 -20.56 -7.21 -21.03
N ASN A 676 -19.93 -6.29 -21.78
CA ASN A 676 -18.71 -6.60 -22.50
C ASN A 676 -17.53 -6.72 -21.54
N VAL A 677 -17.44 -5.84 -20.53
CA VAL A 677 -16.42 -5.94 -19.48
C VAL A 677 -16.58 -7.25 -18.68
N GLU A 678 -17.81 -7.59 -18.31
CA GLU A 678 -18.16 -8.84 -17.64
C GLU A 678 -17.76 -10.07 -18.46
N ALA A 679 -18.11 -10.11 -19.75
CA ALA A 679 -17.75 -11.22 -20.65
C ALA A 679 -16.23 -11.38 -20.80
N GLU A 680 -15.49 -10.27 -20.88
CA GLU A 680 -14.03 -10.29 -20.99
C GLU A 680 -13.34 -10.70 -19.69
N LEU A 681 -13.88 -10.30 -18.55
CA LEU A 681 -13.40 -10.75 -17.24
C LEU A 681 -13.65 -12.25 -17.07
N LEU A 682 -14.84 -12.74 -17.43
CA LEU A 682 -15.16 -14.17 -17.42
C LEU A 682 -14.17 -14.97 -18.27
N LEU A 683 -13.92 -14.52 -19.51
CA LEU A 683 -12.96 -15.17 -20.40
C LEU A 683 -11.54 -15.14 -19.84
N TYR A 684 -11.12 -14.03 -19.23
CA TYR A 684 -9.82 -13.91 -18.59
C TYR A 684 -9.67 -14.91 -17.41
N VAL A 685 -10.69 -15.00 -16.55
CA VAL A 685 -10.67 -15.94 -15.43
C VAL A 685 -10.66 -17.39 -15.93
N GLU A 686 -11.48 -17.71 -16.93
CA GLU A 686 -11.49 -19.04 -17.54
C GLU A 686 -10.10 -19.44 -18.08
N GLN A 687 -9.47 -18.56 -18.86
CA GLN A 687 -8.12 -18.80 -19.39
C GLN A 687 -7.10 -19.02 -18.27
N ARG A 688 -7.16 -18.20 -17.23
CA ARG A 688 -6.28 -18.32 -16.07
C ARG A 688 -6.50 -19.65 -15.34
N GLU A 689 -7.74 -20.07 -15.16
CA GLU A 689 -8.08 -21.34 -14.49
C GLU A 689 -7.77 -22.57 -15.34
N GLN A 690 -7.87 -22.49 -16.67
CA GLN A 690 -7.45 -23.57 -17.55
C GLN A 690 -5.95 -23.85 -17.41
N VAL A 691 -5.12 -22.80 -17.31
CA VAL A 691 -3.68 -22.92 -17.04
C VAL A 691 -3.45 -23.61 -15.68
N VAL A 692 -4.20 -23.22 -14.65
CA VAL A 692 -4.17 -23.87 -13.32
C VAL A 692 -4.56 -25.35 -13.40
N ALA A 693 -5.66 -25.67 -14.10
CA ALA A 693 -6.15 -27.03 -14.22
C ALA A 693 -5.18 -27.93 -15.02
N GLU A 694 -4.54 -27.40 -16.06
CA GLU A 694 -3.52 -28.10 -16.82
C GLU A 694 -2.27 -28.36 -15.97
N PHE A 695 -1.83 -27.37 -15.19
CA PHE A 695 -0.77 -27.55 -14.20
C PHE A 695 -1.09 -28.67 -13.21
N LEU A 696 -2.30 -28.67 -12.63
CA LEU A 696 -2.74 -29.70 -11.69
C LEU A 696 -2.84 -31.09 -12.34
N ARG A 697 -3.29 -31.18 -13.60
CA ARG A 697 -3.30 -32.45 -14.35
C ARG A 697 -1.89 -32.98 -14.59
N ASN A 698 -0.97 -32.13 -15.01
CA ASN A 698 0.43 -32.49 -15.22
C ASN A 698 1.09 -32.93 -13.91
N HIS A 699 0.77 -32.25 -12.81
CA HIS A 699 1.24 -32.61 -11.49
C HIS A 699 0.67 -33.95 -11.00
N ALA A 700 -0.63 -34.19 -11.16
CA ALA A 700 -1.28 -35.45 -10.81
C ALA A 700 -0.77 -36.63 -11.67
N ALA A 701 -0.56 -36.42 -12.97
CA ALA A 701 0.01 -37.42 -13.87
C ALA A 701 1.45 -37.78 -13.49
N TRP A 702 2.22 -36.81 -13.00
CA TRP A 702 3.56 -37.04 -12.46
C TRP A 702 3.53 -37.84 -11.14
N LEU A 703 2.63 -37.49 -10.21
CA LEU A 703 2.44 -38.24 -8.96
C LEU A 703 1.96 -39.68 -9.16
N LEU A 704 1.21 -39.93 -10.22
CA LEU A 704 0.70 -41.26 -10.59
C LEU A 704 1.63 -42.02 -11.54
N SER A 705 2.77 -41.45 -11.94
CA SER A 705 3.75 -42.15 -12.76
C SER A 705 4.46 -43.20 -11.90
N PRO A 706 4.38 -44.51 -12.21
CA PRO A 706 5.00 -45.55 -11.42
C PRO A 706 6.52 -45.54 -11.64
N ALA A 707 7.23 -44.82 -10.78
CA ALA A 707 8.67 -44.95 -10.62
C ALA A 707 8.91 -45.93 -9.46
N ASP A 708 8.88 -47.23 -9.78
CA ASP A 708 9.40 -48.39 -9.03
C ASP A 708 8.43 -49.58 -9.12
N GLU A 709 8.24 -50.12 -10.32
CA GLU A 709 7.88 -51.53 -10.50
C GLU A 709 8.96 -52.20 -11.34
N ASN A 710 10.09 -52.52 -10.70
CA ASN A 710 10.88 -53.69 -11.04
C ASN A 710 11.76 -54.09 -9.85
N GLU A 711 11.74 -55.39 -9.58
CA GLU A 711 12.60 -56.13 -8.64
C GLU A 711 12.25 -56.04 -7.14
N HIS A 712 11.27 -56.86 -6.74
CA HIS A 712 11.41 -57.94 -5.73
C HIS A 712 10.10 -58.16 -4.96
N ALA A 713 9.37 -59.24 -5.29
CA ALA A 713 8.71 -60.10 -4.30
C ALA A 713 8.04 -61.28 -5.00
N ALA A 714 8.80 -62.37 -5.16
CA ALA A 714 8.21 -63.70 -5.18
C ALA A 714 7.93 -64.09 -3.72
N GLY A 715 6.69 -64.49 -3.44
CA GLY A 715 6.35 -65.34 -2.29
C GLY A 715 5.92 -64.60 -1.02
N GLN A 716 4.61 -64.49 -0.83
CA GLN A 716 3.84 -65.07 0.30
C GLN A 716 2.48 -64.38 0.36
N ALA A 717 1.42 -65.16 0.13
CA ALA A 717 0.06 -64.79 0.52
C ALA A 717 -0.03 -64.76 2.05
N PRO A 718 -0.76 -63.79 2.61
CA PRO A 718 -1.88 -64.22 3.44
C PRO A 718 -3.14 -63.35 3.30
N ASP A 719 -4.24 -64.09 3.25
CA ASP A 719 -5.49 -63.93 3.99
C ASP A 719 -6.47 -62.80 3.65
N GLU A 720 -7.69 -63.25 3.39
CA GLU A 720 -8.87 -62.50 3.04
C GLU A 720 -9.50 -61.88 4.29
N GLY A 721 -9.86 -60.60 4.24
CA GLY A 721 -10.87 -60.07 5.16
C GLY A 721 -10.70 -58.62 5.59
N ALA A 722 -11.13 -57.68 4.74
CA ALA A 722 -11.81 -56.44 5.18
C ALA A 722 -12.32 -55.68 3.96
N GLY A 723 -13.64 -55.65 3.78
CA GLY A 723 -14.28 -54.84 2.74
C GLY A 723 -14.11 -53.35 3.00
N VAL A 724 -13.46 -52.65 2.07
CA VAL A 724 -13.45 -51.18 1.99
C VAL A 724 -14.68 -50.74 1.18
N PRO A 725 -15.49 -49.78 1.65
CA PRO A 725 -16.67 -49.35 0.91
C PRO A 725 -16.25 -48.58 -0.35
N ALA A 726 -16.89 -48.92 -1.47
CA ALA A 726 -16.68 -48.26 -2.75
C ALA A 726 -17.02 -46.75 -2.67
N PRO A 727 -16.19 -45.87 -3.26
CA PRO A 727 -16.49 -44.45 -3.30
C PRO A 727 -17.72 -44.18 -4.17
N ASP A 728 -18.56 -43.28 -3.66
CA ASP A 728 -19.89 -42.95 -4.15
C ASP A 728 -19.85 -42.40 -5.60
N ARG A 729 -20.63 -43.02 -6.49
CA ARG A 729 -20.60 -42.81 -7.95
C ARG A 729 -21.34 -41.54 -8.42
N ALA A 730 -21.52 -40.54 -7.56
CA ALA A 730 -22.46 -39.44 -7.77
C ALA A 730 -21.85 -38.08 -8.19
N SER A 731 -20.56 -37.98 -8.51
CA SER A 731 -19.99 -36.73 -9.07
C SER A 731 -19.59 -36.90 -10.53
N LYS A 732 -20.49 -36.52 -11.45
CA LYS A 732 -20.11 -36.35 -12.86
C LYS A 732 -19.12 -35.18 -12.96
N PRO A 733 -17.99 -35.30 -13.69
CA PRO A 733 -17.09 -34.19 -13.93
C PRO A 733 -17.83 -33.07 -14.69
N PHE A 734 -17.65 -31.82 -14.26
CA PHE A 734 -18.25 -30.65 -14.88
C PHE A 734 -17.88 -30.55 -16.37
N ARG A 735 -18.88 -30.27 -17.23
CA ARG A 735 -18.66 -30.14 -18.68
C ARG A 735 -17.95 -28.83 -19.09
N SER A 736 -17.98 -27.79 -18.25
CA SER A 736 -17.16 -26.57 -18.39
C SER A 736 -17.19 -25.73 -17.10
N ILE A 737 -16.08 -25.10 -16.73
CA ILE A 737 -15.99 -24.14 -15.63
C ILE A 737 -16.94 -22.95 -15.85
N VAL A 738 -17.14 -22.54 -17.12
CA VAL A 738 -18.04 -21.44 -17.48
C VAL A 738 -19.48 -21.78 -17.18
N ASP A 739 -19.88 -23.04 -17.38
CA ASP A 739 -21.23 -23.49 -17.07
C ASP A 739 -21.43 -23.50 -15.54
N ALA A 740 -20.44 -23.94 -14.77
CA ALA A 740 -20.48 -23.87 -13.31
C ALA A 740 -20.57 -22.42 -12.79
N ILE A 741 -19.87 -21.47 -13.44
CA ILE A 741 -19.96 -20.05 -13.09
C ILE A 741 -21.32 -19.46 -13.48
N ARG A 742 -21.81 -19.74 -14.69
CA ARG A 742 -23.10 -19.23 -15.19
C ARG A 742 -24.29 -19.81 -14.43
N ASN A 743 -24.21 -21.05 -13.97
CA ASN A 743 -25.24 -21.72 -13.19
C ASN A 743 -25.19 -21.33 -11.69
N GLY A 744 -24.24 -20.48 -11.28
CA GLY A 744 -24.09 -20.05 -9.89
C GLY A 744 -23.49 -21.11 -8.97
N GLU A 745 -22.99 -22.22 -9.52
CA GLU A 745 -22.34 -23.30 -8.77
C GLU A 745 -20.94 -22.90 -8.30
N ARG A 746 -20.30 -21.92 -8.96
CA ARG A 746 -18.99 -21.38 -8.59
C ARG A 746 -18.93 -19.86 -8.80
N VAL A 747 -18.55 -19.11 -7.75
CA VAL A 747 -18.39 -17.65 -7.82
C VAL A 747 -16.91 -17.28 -7.96
N PRO A 748 -16.47 -16.69 -9.08
CA PRO A 748 -15.09 -16.26 -9.27
C PRO A 748 -14.67 -15.15 -8.30
N ALA A 749 -13.35 -15.07 -8.04
CA ALA A 749 -12.74 -13.93 -7.38
C ALA A 749 -12.31 -12.89 -8.42
N MET A 750 -12.53 -11.61 -8.14
CA MET A 750 -12.10 -10.52 -9.01
C MET A 750 -10.56 -10.48 -9.13
N PRO A 751 -9.99 -10.39 -10.34
CA PRO A 751 -8.55 -10.20 -10.54
C PRO A 751 -8.03 -8.89 -9.94
N THR A 752 -6.79 -8.88 -9.45
CA THR A 752 -6.15 -7.65 -8.95
C THR A 752 -5.73 -6.72 -10.10
N ALA A 753 -5.57 -5.44 -9.79
CA ALA A 753 -5.04 -4.47 -10.76
C ALA A 753 -3.64 -4.88 -11.26
N ASP A 754 -2.82 -5.46 -10.38
CA ASP A 754 -1.48 -5.90 -10.74
C ASP A 754 -1.51 -7.22 -11.53
N GLU A 755 -2.41 -8.15 -11.22
CA GLU A 755 -2.65 -9.34 -12.04
C GLU A 755 -3.04 -8.95 -13.47
N LEU A 756 -4.02 -8.05 -13.63
CA LEU A 756 -4.44 -7.56 -14.95
C LEU A 756 -3.30 -6.82 -15.68
N ARG A 757 -2.48 -6.02 -14.98
CA ARG A 757 -1.30 -5.37 -15.59
C ARG A 757 -0.22 -6.37 -15.98
N LEU A 758 0.08 -7.33 -15.11
CA LEU A 758 1.09 -8.35 -15.30
C LEU A 758 0.72 -9.35 -16.40
N ASP A 759 -0.56 -9.53 -16.68
CA ASP A 759 -1.04 -10.40 -17.75
C ASP A 759 -1.39 -9.62 -19.03
N GLY A 760 -1.15 -8.30 -19.03
CA GLY A 760 -1.27 -7.46 -20.21
C GLY A 760 -2.71 -7.04 -20.52
N ARG A 761 -3.64 -7.29 -19.59
CA ARG A 761 -5.05 -6.88 -19.63
C ARG A 761 -5.25 -5.49 -19.03
N ALA A 762 -4.36 -4.56 -19.39
CA ALA A 762 -4.46 -3.16 -18.97
C ALA A 762 -5.72 -2.46 -19.55
N ASP A 763 -6.27 -3.00 -20.63
CA ASP A 763 -7.55 -2.61 -21.23
C ASP A 763 -8.73 -2.91 -20.30
N LEU A 764 -8.80 -4.12 -19.75
CA LEU A 764 -9.78 -4.52 -18.75
C LEU A 764 -9.66 -3.68 -17.48
N LEU A 765 -8.42 -3.49 -17.00
CA LEU A 765 -8.18 -2.65 -15.83
C LEU A 765 -8.65 -1.22 -16.08
N PHE A 766 -8.32 -0.64 -17.22
CA PHE A 766 -8.76 0.70 -17.60
C PHE A 766 -10.29 0.78 -17.65
N ALA A 767 -10.95 -0.20 -18.28
CA ALA A 767 -12.41 -0.24 -18.34
C ALA A 767 -13.03 -0.31 -16.94
N CYS A 768 -12.50 -1.16 -16.07
CA CYS A 768 -12.98 -1.30 -14.70
C CYS A 768 -12.75 0.00 -13.89
N GLU A 769 -11.53 0.54 -13.88
CA GLU A 769 -11.17 1.72 -13.06
C GLU A 769 -11.79 3.02 -13.56
N ARG A 770 -11.78 3.26 -14.87
CA ARG A 770 -12.15 4.58 -15.43
C ARG A 770 -13.60 4.67 -15.91
N ILE A 771 -14.20 3.57 -16.33
CA ILE A 771 -15.54 3.58 -16.93
C ILE A 771 -16.57 3.07 -15.93
N HIS A 772 -16.26 2.00 -15.18
CA HIS A 772 -17.23 1.30 -14.33
C HIS A 772 -16.99 1.46 -12.82
N GLY A 773 -16.26 2.49 -12.40
CA GLY A 773 -16.19 2.91 -11.00
C GLY A 773 -15.21 2.12 -10.11
N GLY A 774 -14.28 1.36 -10.69
CA GLY A 774 -13.28 0.58 -9.96
C GLY A 774 -13.52 -0.93 -10.00
N LEU A 775 -12.47 -1.71 -9.76
CA LEU A 775 -12.54 -3.17 -9.70
C LEU A 775 -13.54 -3.68 -8.65
N ALA A 776 -13.66 -3.01 -7.50
CA ALA A 776 -14.61 -3.37 -6.45
C ALA A 776 -16.08 -3.15 -6.89
N ALA A 777 -16.37 -2.02 -7.55
CA ALA A 777 -17.72 -1.74 -8.05
C ALA A 777 -18.13 -2.72 -9.15
N VAL A 778 -17.19 -3.08 -10.03
CA VAL A 778 -17.39 -4.12 -11.04
C VAL A 778 -17.63 -5.48 -10.38
N ALA A 779 -16.81 -5.89 -9.41
CA ALA A 779 -16.98 -7.16 -8.70
C ALA A 779 -18.35 -7.27 -8.03
N SER A 780 -18.76 -6.26 -7.27
CA SER A 780 -20.07 -6.20 -6.62
C SER A 780 -21.23 -6.28 -7.64
N ARG A 781 -21.04 -5.70 -8.84
CA ARG A 781 -22.07 -5.67 -9.88
C ARG A 781 -22.19 -6.98 -10.66
N ILE A 782 -21.09 -7.73 -10.84
CA ILE A 782 -21.12 -9.09 -11.42
C ILE A 782 -21.53 -10.14 -10.36
N GLY A 783 -21.51 -9.78 -9.07
CA GLY A 783 -21.70 -10.73 -7.97
C GLY A 783 -20.47 -11.61 -7.75
N TRP A 784 -19.29 -11.14 -8.19
CA TRP A 784 -18.02 -11.78 -7.92
C TRP A 784 -17.50 -11.36 -6.56
N ARG A 785 -16.71 -12.23 -5.94
CA ARG A 785 -16.07 -11.87 -4.68
C ARG A 785 -15.07 -10.76 -4.94
N SER A 786 -15.32 -9.60 -4.31
CA SER A 786 -14.35 -8.50 -4.33
C SER A 786 -13.05 -8.98 -3.70
N LEU A 787 -11.92 -8.39 -4.04
CA LEU A 787 -10.65 -8.69 -3.37
C LEU A 787 -10.67 -8.37 -1.87
N SER A 788 -11.55 -7.46 -1.46
CA SER A 788 -11.87 -7.21 -0.05
C SER A 788 -12.61 -8.37 0.63
N GLU A 789 -13.13 -9.32 -0.14
CA GLU A 789 -13.77 -10.58 0.27
C GLU A 789 -12.90 -11.82 -0.01
N ARG A 790 -11.65 -11.66 -0.50
CA ARG A 790 -10.64 -12.71 -0.27
C ARG A 790 -10.55 -12.92 1.25
N LEU A 791 -10.23 -14.15 1.67
CA LEU A 791 -10.09 -14.49 3.08
C LEU A 791 -9.27 -13.38 3.74
N SER A 792 -9.89 -12.67 4.68
CA SER A 792 -9.22 -11.55 5.31
C SER A 792 -7.91 -12.05 5.90
N LEU A 793 -6.93 -11.16 6.01
CA LEU A 793 -5.68 -11.50 6.69
C LEU A 793 -5.95 -12.14 8.07
N ASP A 794 -6.96 -11.66 8.79
CA ASP A 794 -7.39 -12.25 10.06
C ASP A 794 -7.96 -13.67 9.88
N THR A 795 -8.71 -13.93 8.83
CA THR A 795 -9.20 -15.29 8.52
C THR A 795 -8.04 -16.23 8.18
N LEU A 796 -7.11 -15.80 7.33
CA LEU A 796 -5.93 -16.59 6.99
C LEU A 796 -5.04 -16.84 8.20
N LYS A 797 -4.90 -15.87 9.11
CA LYS A 797 -4.15 -16.03 10.37
C LYS A 797 -4.85 -16.98 11.34
N ASN A 798 -6.18 -16.97 11.40
CA ASN A 798 -6.95 -17.77 12.37
C ASN A 798 -7.30 -19.19 11.87
N ASP A 799 -7.33 -19.42 10.57
CA ASP A 799 -7.72 -20.70 9.95
C ASP A 799 -6.61 -21.20 9.00
N ARG A 800 -5.86 -22.20 9.48
CA ARG A 800 -4.75 -22.82 8.73
C ARG A 800 -5.25 -23.50 7.45
N ASP A 801 -6.38 -24.21 7.52
CA ASP A 801 -6.93 -24.96 6.38
C ASP A 801 -7.42 -24.00 5.29
N ALA A 802 -7.89 -22.81 5.68
CA ALA A 802 -8.20 -21.74 4.74
C ALA A 802 -6.93 -21.21 4.03
N LEU A 803 -5.83 -21.05 4.75
CA LEU A 803 -4.54 -20.68 4.17
C LEU A 803 -3.98 -21.77 3.24
N GLU A 804 -4.02 -23.04 3.65
CA GLU A 804 -3.57 -24.18 2.83
C GLU A 804 -4.38 -24.27 1.53
N ARG A 805 -5.72 -24.12 1.61
CA ARG A 805 -6.58 -24.06 0.43
C ARG A 805 -6.24 -22.88 -0.46
N GLU A 806 -6.06 -21.68 0.09
CA GLU A 806 -5.73 -20.48 -0.70
C GLU A 806 -4.36 -20.65 -1.41
N LEU A 807 -3.36 -21.22 -0.72
CA LEU A 807 -2.06 -21.53 -1.31
C LEU A 807 -2.17 -22.55 -2.45
N MET A 808 -2.82 -23.70 -2.22
CA MET A 808 -2.90 -24.80 -3.18
C MET A 808 -3.78 -24.49 -4.39
N THR A 809 -4.89 -23.78 -4.17
CA THR A 809 -5.89 -23.59 -5.23
C THR A 809 -5.69 -22.30 -6.02
N MET A 810 -5.14 -21.25 -5.39
CA MET A 810 -5.06 -19.93 -6.02
C MET A 810 -3.63 -19.51 -6.36
N TRP A 811 -2.66 -19.76 -5.48
CA TRP A 811 -1.33 -19.18 -5.67
C TRP A 811 -0.34 -20.13 -6.36
N MET A 812 -0.15 -21.32 -5.81
CA MET A 812 0.86 -22.28 -6.30
C MET A 812 0.69 -22.65 -7.78
N PRO A 813 -0.52 -22.88 -8.31
CA PRO A 813 -0.66 -23.25 -9.71
C PRO A 813 -0.29 -22.14 -10.71
N LEU A 814 -0.25 -20.89 -10.26
CA LEU A 814 0.04 -19.74 -11.11
C LEU A 814 1.49 -19.27 -11.02
N TYR A 815 2.08 -19.40 -9.84
CA TYR A 815 3.37 -18.76 -9.52
C TYR A 815 4.37 -19.68 -8.83
N GLY A 816 3.94 -20.84 -8.32
CA GLY A 816 4.77 -21.77 -7.57
C GLY A 816 5.49 -22.78 -8.47
N ALA A 817 6.63 -23.30 -7.98
CA ALA A 817 7.23 -24.49 -8.55
C ALA A 817 6.46 -25.72 -8.04
N VAL A 818 6.41 -26.77 -8.86
CA VAL A 818 5.76 -28.04 -8.50
C VAL A 818 6.45 -28.62 -7.25
N ASP A 819 5.67 -28.93 -6.21
CA ASP A 819 6.13 -29.45 -4.92
C ASP A 819 7.10 -28.56 -4.13
N GLU A 820 7.19 -27.26 -4.42
CA GLU A 820 7.98 -26.33 -3.62
C GLU A 820 7.07 -25.33 -2.91
N MET A 821 7.30 -25.16 -1.61
CA MET A 821 6.68 -24.10 -0.84
C MET A 821 7.13 -22.75 -1.41
N PRO A 822 6.21 -21.79 -1.68
CA PRO A 822 6.58 -20.45 -2.12
C PRO A 822 7.63 -19.82 -1.22
N ARG A 823 8.60 -19.12 -1.79
CA ARG A 823 9.51 -18.28 -1.00
C ARG A 823 8.82 -16.98 -0.63
N GLU A 824 9.32 -16.32 0.40
CA GLU A 824 8.91 -14.96 0.76
C GLU A 824 8.96 -14.02 -0.43
N GLU A 825 10.06 -14.04 -1.18
CA GLU A 825 10.24 -13.20 -2.36
C GLU A 825 9.16 -13.43 -3.43
N ASP A 826 8.67 -14.66 -3.59
CA ASP A 826 7.65 -14.98 -4.59
C ASP A 826 6.28 -14.40 -4.19
N LEU A 827 5.91 -14.50 -2.91
CA LEU A 827 4.67 -13.91 -2.40
C LEU A 827 4.71 -12.37 -2.43
N LEU A 828 5.85 -11.77 -2.04
CA LEU A 828 6.04 -10.32 -2.11
C LEU A 828 6.03 -9.81 -3.56
N ARG A 829 6.69 -10.52 -4.48
CA ARG A 829 6.71 -10.16 -5.92
C ARG A 829 5.33 -10.24 -6.56
N THR A 830 4.50 -11.17 -6.12
CA THR A 830 3.11 -11.33 -6.59
C THR A 830 2.12 -10.44 -5.83
N GLY A 831 2.58 -9.67 -4.84
CA GLY A 831 1.75 -8.77 -4.04
C GLY A 831 0.86 -9.48 -3.02
N ARG A 832 1.09 -10.77 -2.74
CA ARG A 832 0.35 -11.56 -1.74
C ARG A 832 0.99 -11.47 -0.35
N VAL A 833 1.10 -10.25 0.15
CA VAL A 833 1.61 -9.96 1.51
C VAL A 833 0.71 -10.59 2.57
N ASP A 834 -0.58 -10.72 2.28
CA ASP A 834 -1.58 -11.38 3.12
C ASP A 834 -1.25 -12.86 3.39
N ILE A 835 -0.90 -13.62 2.35
CA ILE A 835 -0.48 -15.02 2.47
C ILE A 835 0.84 -15.11 3.22
N HIS A 836 1.81 -14.25 2.91
CA HIS A 836 3.11 -14.21 3.60
C HIS A 836 2.93 -14.02 5.11
N GLU A 837 2.18 -13.00 5.52
CA GLU A 837 1.92 -12.73 6.94
C GLU A 837 1.16 -13.88 7.63
N ALA A 838 0.24 -14.53 6.93
CA ALA A 838 -0.48 -15.69 7.46
C ALA A 838 0.44 -16.91 7.64
N ILE A 839 1.35 -17.18 6.68
CA ILE A 839 2.37 -18.24 6.81
C ILE A 839 3.26 -17.97 8.02
N LEU A 840 3.71 -16.73 8.22
CA LEU A 840 4.50 -16.36 9.40
C LEU A 840 3.73 -16.60 10.70
N HIS A 841 2.43 -16.31 10.72
CA HIS A 841 1.56 -16.56 11.87
C HIS A 841 1.40 -18.05 12.19
N HIS A 842 1.35 -18.93 11.17
CA HIS A 842 1.24 -20.38 11.33
C HIS A 842 2.59 -21.10 11.54
N GLY A 843 3.61 -20.38 12.02
CA GLY A 843 4.91 -20.96 12.38
C GLY A 843 5.98 -20.86 11.28
N GLY A 844 5.74 -20.05 10.24
CA GLY A 844 6.71 -19.77 9.18
C GLY A 844 6.70 -20.78 8.04
N TYR A 845 7.53 -20.50 7.02
CA TYR A 845 7.54 -21.24 5.75
C TYR A 845 7.87 -22.72 5.91
N VAL A 846 8.82 -23.07 6.78
CA VAL A 846 9.21 -24.48 7.02
C VAL A 846 8.08 -25.26 7.68
N ALA A 847 7.42 -24.70 8.70
CA ALA A 847 6.33 -25.38 9.41
C ALA A 847 5.12 -25.59 8.49
N MET A 848 4.84 -24.62 7.61
CA MET A 848 3.78 -24.71 6.62
C MET A 848 4.12 -25.70 5.50
N ALA A 849 5.36 -25.68 5.00
CA ALA A 849 5.83 -26.64 4.02
C ALA A 849 5.67 -28.09 4.52
N ARG A 850 6.01 -28.34 5.79
CA ARG A 850 5.83 -29.66 6.41
C ARG A 850 4.38 -30.10 6.49
N SER A 851 3.43 -29.22 6.83
CA SER A 851 2.02 -29.65 6.88
C SER A 851 1.43 -29.92 5.52
N MET A 852 1.84 -29.14 4.53
CA MET A 852 1.38 -29.30 3.15
C MET A 852 2.16 -30.37 2.39
N ASN A 853 3.15 -31.02 3.04
CA ASN A 853 4.08 -31.96 2.42
C ASN A 853 4.80 -31.37 1.18
N LEU A 854 5.17 -30.09 1.25
CA LEU A 854 5.89 -29.34 0.22
C LEU A 854 7.38 -29.22 0.58
N ARG A 855 8.23 -29.07 -0.43
CA ARG A 855 9.68 -28.89 -0.24
C ARG A 855 9.98 -27.45 0.16
N HIS A 856 10.79 -27.26 1.20
CA HIS A 856 11.37 -25.95 1.53
C HIS A 856 12.89 -26.08 1.74
N PRO A 857 13.72 -25.22 1.12
CA PRO A 857 15.18 -25.36 1.15
C PRO A 857 15.81 -25.25 2.55
N GLU A 858 15.09 -24.68 3.51
CA GLU A 858 15.54 -24.52 4.90
C GLU A 858 15.07 -25.64 5.83
N ASP A 859 14.29 -26.62 5.35
CA ASP A 859 13.89 -27.76 6.16
C ASP A 859 15.09 -28.72 6.39
N PRO A 860 15.59 -28.87 7.63
CA PRO A 860 16.74 -29.73 7.92
C PRO A 860 16.48 -31.21 7.61
N GLU A 861 15.26 -31.69 7.82
CA GLU A 861 14.88 -33.10 7.58
C GLU A 861 14.84 -33.40 6.08
N TRP A 862 14.40 -32.42 5.28
CA TRP A 862 14.42 -32.54 3.84
C TRP A 862 15.85 -32.51 3.29
N LYS A 863 16.73 -31.67 3.86
CA LYS A 863 18.15 -31.63 3.50
C LYS A 863 18.83 -32.98 3.75
N ASP A 864 18.53 -33.62 4.87
CA ASP A 864 19.03 -34.94 5.25
C ASP A 864 18.42 -36.06 4.37
N TRP A 865 17.12 -35.97 4.03
CA TRP A 865 16.46 -36.86 3.06
C TRP A 865 17.03 -36.72 1.65
N TYR A 866 17.27 -35.48 1.19
CA TYR A 866 17.85 -35.14 -0.11
C TYR A 866 19.29 -35.66 -0.23
N GLU A 867 20.12 -35.41 0.79
CA GLU A 867 21.48 -35.95 0.86
C GLU A 867 21.48 -37.48 0.87
N LYS A 868 20.61 -38.13 1.65
CA LYS A 868 20.49 -39.60 1.67
C LYS A 868 20.01 -40.19 0.34
N ARG A 869 19.04 -39.56 -0.34
CA ARG A 869 18.50 -40.03 -1.63
C ARG A 869 19.49 -39.85 -2.78
N PHE A 870 20.20 -38.73 -2.85
CA PHE A 870 21.20 -38.48 -3.90
C PHE A 870 22.52 -39.22 -3.67
N VAL A 871 22.91 -39.48 -2.41
CA VAL A 871 24.03 -40.39 -2.11
C VAL A 871 23.68 -41.82 -2.54
N LYS A 872 22.41 -42.24 -2.44
CA LYS A 872 21.94 -43.54 -2.93
C LYS A 872 21.93 -43.63 -4.46
N GLN A 873 21.49 -42.58 -5.18
CA GLN A 873 21.59 -42.51 -6.64
C GLN A 873 23.03 -42.48 -7.15
N ARG A 874 23.94 -41.73 -6.51
CA ARG A 874 25.38 -41.72 -6.85
C ARG A 874 26.06 -43.07 -6.61
N LYS A 875 25.62 -43.83 -5.60
CA LYS A 875 26.10 -45.19 -5.36
C LYS A 875 25.55 -46.18 -6.39
N SER A 876 24.29 -46.03 -6.82
CA SER A 876 23.68 -46.84 -7.88
C SER A 876 24.36 -46.66 -9.25
N THR A 877 24.70 -45.41 -9.64
CA THR A 877 25.41 -45.14 -10.91
C THR A 877 26.87 -45.59 -10.92
N LYS A 878 27.48 -45.89 -9.76
CA LYS A 878 28.84 -46.43 -9.69
C LYS A 878 28.90 -47.95 -9.84
N THR A 879 27.78 -48.67 -9.71
CA THR A 879 27.77 -50.14 -9.72
C THR A 879 27.42 -50.73 -11.09
N THR A 880 26.94 -49.93 -12.05
CA THR A 880 26.65 -50.37 -13.44
C THR A 880 27.73 -49.99 -14.46
N GLY A 881 28.92 -49.57 -14.00
CA GLY A 881 30.08 -49.37 -14.85
C GLY A 881 30.70 -50.70 -15.27
N THR A 882 30.21 -51.25 -16.38
CA THR A 882 30.76 -52.40 -17.10
C THR A 882 32.25 -52.19 -17.35
N LYS A 883 33.05 -53.11 -16.82
CA LYS A 883 34.51 -53.13 -16.90
C LYS A 883 34.93 -53.60 -18.31
N THR A 884 34.96 -52.69 -19.28
CA THR A 884 35.56 -52.96 -20.59
C THR A 884 37.08 -52.78 -20.47
N GLN A 885 37.80 -53.88 -20.35
CA GLN A 885 39.27 -53.91 -20.44
C GLN A 885 39.69 -53.52 -21.87
N ILE A 886 40.34 -52.37 -22.02
CA ILE A 886 41.15 -52.05 -23.19
C ILE A 886 42.60 -52.24 -22.77
N THR A 887 43.23 -53.26 -23.34
CA THR A 887 44.68 -53.50 -23.28
C THR A 887 45.37 -52.59 -24.29
N GLU A 888 46.06 -51.56 -23.81
CA GLU A 888 47.06 -50.84 -24.62
C GLU A 888 48.46 -51.32 -24.23
N LYS A 889 49.10 -51.98 -25.20
CA LYS A 889 50.54 -52.25 -25.23
C LYS A 889 51.25 -50.93 -25.51
N SER A 890 52.13 -50.50 -24.61
CA SER A 890 53.16 -49.50 -24.90
C SER A 890 54.50 -50.21 -25.14
N GLU A 891 54.88 -50.31 -26.41
CA GLU A 891 56.28 -50.44 -26.84
C GLU A 891 56.82 -49.02 -27.10
N SER A 892 57.92 -48.66 -26.45
CA SER A 892 59.02 -47.92 -27.06
C SER A 892 60.12 -47.68 -26.03
N ALA A 893 61.24 -48.37 -26.23
CA ALA A 893 62.55 -47.94 -25.78
C ALA A 893 63.25 -47.29 -27.00
N GLU A 894 63.57 -46.00 -26.87
CA GLU A 894 64.80 -45.29 -27.29
C GLU A 894 64.62 -43.78 -27.06
#